data_AF-A0A9D1TRW1-F1
#
_entry.id   AF-A0A9D1TRW1-F1
#
_cell.length_a   1.000
_cell.length_b   1.000
_cell.length_c   1.000
_cell.angle_alpha   90.00
_cell.angle_beta   90.00
_cell.angle_gamma   90.00
#
_symmetry.space_group_name_H-M   'P 1'
#
loop_
_entity.id
_entity.type
_entity.pdbx_description
1 polymer ?
#
loop_
_entity_poly.entity_id
_entity_poly.type
_entity_poly.pdbx_seq_one_letter_code
_entity_poly.pdbx_strand_id
1 'polypeptide(L)'
;MDILRAKHLGFCYGVKRSISLAGEDYGDRRVYTYGKLIHNSRIVGSLESKGIHAVGDVGEAEPGSVLVIRSHGAPVEEIERARDLGLEVVDATCPFVKRTRGIVADMHAKGYAIAIFGKKDHPEVVGINSVCGYTATVINDENEIPDSLLRTEKLCLVAQTTASAKKFANIADKFAKEGLKTVEIFDTICYTTQERQREAEELSRVCDKVLVIGDAESSNTLKLKEICAKHCTAFLIGSAEDLTAIKFNADDKIGIVAGASAPEESITEVIRYMDNNFTVATNEEFLQAVDADETSGKLSSGKIMKVKVISADEKGITVAFNSKVDGFISAEEATLDGTYDPADYPADTELEVKLLASRTEDGVYRFSKKAVDEIKEGDKVVDTIRDGQEFELKIDRAVERDVAKKKGGGLLGKLGTYTVFIPASQIKERYVSDLKPYVGKTLRLERLEINDEKKRIVASQKVIIERERKEREEIFWANVVPGVIVNGKVKSISKFGAFVSVDGYDCLVHISDISWVKFKSIEDILKVGKKYDFVVLKADREKGKVSLGYKQLQKHPFDVAIENHPVGSTFTGKITSIMPFGAFVEVEPGVEGLVHVSEASNTYVKNINDIYKVGDEVEVKVLAVDSEAKKITLSAKACMPELAPEERAPRGEKKESKPRAPRKRDAEKESGEAEWSEDAGNNPFADLLKDLEVKK
;
A
#
# COMPACT_ATOMS: atom_id res chain seq x y z
N MET A 1 -26.13 -5.86 17.12
CA MET A 1 -25.06 -6.81 16.73
C MET A 1 -23.75 -6.06 16.65
N ASP A 2 -22.64 -6.76 16.78
CA ASP A 2 -21.30 -6.24 16.51
C ASP A 2 -20.69 -7.02 15.34
N ILE A 3 -20.19 -6.33 14.31
CA ILE A 3 -19.70 -6.96 13.07
C ILE A 3 -18.19 -6.80 13.01
N LEU A 4 -17.48 -7.87 13.36
CA LEU A 4 -16.02 -7.93 13.32
C LEU A 4 -15.56 -8.48 11.98
N ARG A 5 -14.73 -7.73 11.27
CA ARG A 5 -14.26 -8.06 9.92
C ARG A 5 -12.81 -8.51 9.98
N ALA A 6 -12.46 -9.61 9.32
CA ALA A 6 -11.07 -9.97 9.08
C ALA A 6 -10.35 -8.84 8.32
N LYS A 7 -9.05 -8.66 8.54
CA LYS A 7 -8.29 -7.61 7.85
C LYS A 7 -7.96 -8.03 6.42
N HIS A 8 -7.76 -9.33 6.22
CA HIS A 8 -7.35 -9.91 4.93
C HIS A 8 -8.53 -10.55 4.17
N LEU A 9 -9.44 -9.71 3.66
CA LEU A 9 -10.57 -10.12 2.82
C LEU A 9 -10.22 -10.10 1.31
N GLY A 10 -11.04 -10.76 0.48
CA GLY A 10 -10.96 -10.71 -0.99
C GLY A 10 -9.90 -11.60 -1.63
N PHE A 11 -9.60 -11.35 -2.91
CA PHE A 11 -8.59 -12.12 -3.66
C PHE A 11 -7.17 -11.95 -3.11
N CYS A 12 -6.38 -13.03 -3.13
CA CYS A 12 -4.95 -12.93 -2.87
C CYS A 12 -4.20 -12.27 -4.05
N TYR A 13 -2.99 -11.75 -3.80
CA TYR A 13 -2.16 -11.09 -4.82
C TYR A 13 -2.00 -11.92 -6.11
N GLY A 14 -1.77 -13.23 -6.00
CA GLY A 14 -1.61 -14.11 -7.15
C GLY A 14 -2.86 -14.17 -8.05
N VAL A 15 -4.06 -14.22 -7.44
CA VAL A 15 -5.33 -14.23 -8.18
C VAL A 15 -5.62 -12.87 -8.80
N LYS A 16 -5.40 -11.77 -8.05
CA LYS A 16 -5.52 -10.40 -8.58
C LYS A 16 -4.62 -10.20 -9.80
N ARG A 17 -3.35 -10.63 -9.70
CA ARG A 17 -2.38 -10.58 -10.81
C ARG A 17 -2.86 -11.37 -12.02
N SER A 18 -3.38 -12.59 -11.85
CA SER A 18 -3.86 -13.40 -12.98
C SER A 18 -5.12 -12.85 -13.66
N ILE A 19 -6.03 -12.24 -12.90
CA ILE A 19 -7.20 -11.56 -13.48
C ILE A 19 -6.76 -10.29 -14.21
N SER A 20 -5.83 -9.52 -13.64
CA SER A 20 -5.28 -8.31 -14.28
C SER A 20 -4.59 -8.65 -15.60
N LEU A 21 -3.67 -9.61 -15.61
CA LEU A 21 -2.95 -10.04 -16.82
C LEU A 21 -3.90 -10.60 -17.89
N ALA A 22 -4.95 -11.33 -17.51
CA ALA A 22 -5.95 -11.80 -18.48
C ALA A 22 -6.83 -10.68 -19.05
N GLY A 23 -6.95 -9.54 -18.35
CA GLY A 23 -7.70 -8.37 -18.78
C GLY A 23 -6.83 -7.23 -19.32
N GLU A 24 -5.55 -7.47 -19.62
CA GLU A 24 -4.70 -6.51 -20.34
C GLU A 24 -5.14 -6.40 -21.81
N ASP A 25 -4.79 -5.28 -22.46
CA ASP A 25 -5.10 -5.05 -23.87
C ASP A 25 -4.06 -5.77 -24.75
N TYR A 26 -4.49 -6.87 -25.37
CA TYR A 26 -3.68 -7.64 -26.32
C TYR A 26 -3.97 -7.30 -27.79
N GLY A 27 -4.73 -6.23 -28.06
CA GLY A 27 -5.25 -5.87 -29.38
C GLY A 27 -6.34 -6.83 -29.86
N ASP A 28 -6.44 -7.04 -31.17
CA ASP A 28 -7.45 -7.92 -31.80
C ASP A 28 -7.24 -9.43 -31.53
N ARG A 29 -6.30 -9.80 -30.64
CA ARG A 29 -5.92 -11.20 -30.38
C ARG A 29 -6.82 -11.80 -29.31
N ARG A 30 -7.30 -13.02 -29.56
CA ARG A 30 -8.04 -13.80 -28.55
C ARG A 30 -7.16 -14.09 -27.34
N VAL A 31 -7.78 -14.12 -26.16
CA VAL A 31 -7.13 -14.47 -24.90
C VAL A 31 -7.75 -15.76 -24.36
N TYR A 32 -6.91 -16.76 -24.14
CA TYR A 32 -7.28 -18.02 -23.51
C TYR A 32 -6.61 -18.13 -22.14
N THR A 33 -7.22 -18.84 -21.20
CA THR A 33 -6.62 -19.11 -19.88
C THR A 33 -6.45 -20.61 -19.68
N TYR A 34 -5.27 -21.04 -19.25
CA TYR A 34 -5.01 -22.46 -18.99
C TYR A 34 -5.73 -22.91 -17.70
N GLY A 35 -6.86 -23.58 -17.87
CA GLY A 35 -7.87 -23.79 -16.85
C GLY A 35 -8.57 -22.50 -16.41
N LYS A 36 -9.59 -22.64 -15.56
CA LYS A 36 -10.27 -21.49 -14.94
C LYS A 36 -9.30 -20.73 -14.02
N LEU A 37 -9.26 -19.40 -14.15
CA LEU A 37 -8.49 -18.53 -13.25
C LEU A 37 -9.03 -18.56 -11.81
N ILE A 38 -10.35 -18.67 -11.67
CA ILE A 38 -11.10 -18.76 -10.42
C ILE A 38 -12.36 -19.61 -10.64
N HIS A 39 -12.89 -20.20 -9.57
CA HIS A 39 -14.04 -21.12 -9.64
C HIS A 39 -15.41 -20.41 -9.58
N ASN A 40 -15.43 -19.09 -9.32
CA ASN A 40 -16.66 -18.31 -9.19
C ASN A 40 -17.35 -18.08 -10.56
N SER A 41 -18.55 -18.64 -10.73
CA SER A 41 -19.34 -18.59 -11.97
C SER A 41 -19.64 -17.17 -12.48
N ARG A 42 -19.92 -16.21 -11.60
CA ARG A 42 -20.25 -14.82 -11.96
C ARG A 42 -19.08 -14.11 -12.64
N ILE A 43 -17.86 -14.29 -12.14
CA ILE A 43 -16.68 -13.70 -12.79
C ILE A 43 -16.21 -14.52 -14.00
N VAL A 44 -16.35 -15.85 -13.98
CA VAL A 44 -16.09 -16.67 -15.18
C VAL A 44 -16.97 -16.18 -16.34
N GLY A 45 -18.27 -15.98 -16.13
CA GLY A 45 -19.16 -15.40 -17.14
C GLY A 45 -18.80 -13.95 -17.54
N SER A 46 -18.26 -13.14 -16.62
CA SER A 46 -17.74 -11.79 -16.94
C SER A 46 -16.42 -11.80 -17.72
N LEU A 47 -15.61 -12.85 -17.62
CA LEU A 47 -14.40 -13.02 -18.42
C LEU A 47 -14.77 -13.54 -19.82
N GLU A 48 -15.67 -14.52 -19.89
CA GLU A 48 -16.22 -15.04 -21.15
C GLU A 48 -16.93 -13.94 -21.97
N SER A 49 -17.68 -13.03 -21.32
CA SER A 49 -18.31 -11.89 -22.01
C SER A 49 -17.32 -10.84 -22.53
N LYS A 50 -16.06 -10.88 -22.07
CA LYS A 50 -14.94 -10.08 -22.58
C LYS A 50 -14.09 -10.84 -23.61
N GLY A 51 -14.51 -12.03 -24.04
CA GLY A 51 -13.78 -12.87 -24.99
C GLY A 51 -12.60 -13.65 -24.39
N ILE A 52 -12.52 -13.74 -23.06
CA ILE A 52 -11.48 -14.49 -22.35
C ILE A 52 -12.03 -15.89 -22.03
N HIS A 53 -11.49 -16.92 -22.67
CA HIS A 53 -12.02 -18.29 -22.57
C HIS A 53 -11.07 -19.25 -21.84
N ALA A 54 -11.59 -20.03 -20.90
CA ALA A 54 -10.79 -21.04 -20.20
C ALA A 54 -10.73 -22.35 -21.01
N VAL A 55 -9.51 -22.81 -21.32
CA VAL A 55 -9.25 -24.08 -22.01
C VAL A 55 -8.79 -25.17 -21.03
N GLY A 56 -9.12 -26.43 -21.33
CA GLY A 56 -8.66 -27.60 -20.57
C GLY A 56 -7.29 -28.09 -21.02
N ASP A 57 -7.01 -27.99 -22.32
CA ASP A 57 -5.78 -28.42 -23.00
C ASP A 57 -5.23 -27.27 -23.86
N VAL A 58 -3.91 -27.10 -23.94
CA VAL A 58 -3.31 -25.99 -24.69
C VAL A 58 -3.57 -26.05 -26.21
N GLY A 59 -3.90 -27.24 -26.75
CA GLY A 59 -4.29 -27.44 -28.14
C GLY A 59 -5.71 -26.99 -28.49
N GLU A 60 -6.53 -26.58 -27.51
CA GLU A 60 -7.84 -25.97 -27.74
C GLU A 60 -7.74 -24.48 -28.12
N ALA A 61 -6.58 -23.85 -27.91
CA ALA A 61 -6.35 -22.44 -28.22
C ALA A 61 -5.91 -22.22 -29.69
N GLU A 62 -6.42 -21.15 -30.31
CA GLU A 62 -6.08 -20.80 -31.70
C GLU A 62 -4.62 -20.32 -31.82
N PRO A 63 -3.80 -20.81 -32.79
CA PRO A 63 -2.43 -20.34 -32.99
C PRO A 63 -2.35 -18.82 -33.18
N GLY A 64 -1.35 -18.17 -32.58
CA GLY A 64 -1.22 -16.70 -32.57
C GLY A 64 -2.08 -15.98 -31.53
N SER A 65 -2.90 -16.70 -30.75
CA SER A 65 -3.60 -16.17 -29.57
C SER A 65 -2.69 -16.10 -28.34
N VAL A 66 -3.18 -15.42 -27.29
CA VAL A 66 -2.50 -15.28 -26.01
C VAL A 66 -3.00 -16.33 -25.04
N LEU A 67 -2.10 -17.11 -24.43
CA LEU A 67 -2.43 -18.09 -23.39
C LEU A 67 -1.92 -17.62 -22.02
N VAL A 68 -2.85 -17.28 -21.14
CA VAL A 68 -2.56 -16.84 -19.77
C VAL A 68 -2.53 -18.04 -18.82
N ILE A 69 -1.38 -18.30 -18.21
CA ILE A 69 -1.20 -19.36 -17.22
C ILE A 69 -1.71 -18.87 -15.86
N ARG A 70 -2.73 -19.55 -15.30
CA ARG A 70 -3.36 -19.22 -14.01
C ARG A 70 -2.39 -19.14 -12.82
N SER A 71 -2.81 -18.55 -11.71
CA SER A 71 -1.97 -18.30 -10.51
C SER A 71 -1.31 -19.54 -9.88
N HIS A 72 -1.89 -20.73 -10.05
CA HIS A 72 -1.31 -22.02 -9.61
C HIS A 72 -0.22 -22.57 -10.55
N GLY A 73 -0.06 -21.94 -11.72
CA GLY A 73 0.80 -22.39 -12.80
C GLY A 73 0.21 -23.53 -13.64
N ALA A 74 1.01 -23.97 -14.60
CA ALA A 74 0.80 -25.13 -15.45
C ALA A 74 2.03 -26.07 -15.38
N PRO A 75 1.92 -27.34 -15.83
CA PRO A 75 3.08 -28.20 -16.04
C PRO A 75 4.11 -27.57 -16.99
N VAL A 76 5.38 -28.00 -16.90
CA VAL A 76 6.45 -27.47 -17.77
C VAL A 76 6.19 -27.87 -19.22
N GLU A 77 5.76 -29.11 -19.44
CA GLU A 77 5.52 -29.69 -20.76
C GLU A 77 4.39 -28.96 -21.50
N GLU A 78 3.34 -28.56 -20.77
CA GLU A 78 2.22 -27.80 -21.32
C GLU A 78 2.60 -26.34 -21.65
N ILE A 79 3.51 -25.74 -20.88
CA ILE A 79 4.06 -24.40 -21.17
C ILE A 79 4.94 -24.43 -22.42
N GLU A 80 5.71 -25.49 -22.63
CA GLU A 80 6.54 -25.69 -23.83
C GLU A 80 5.67 -25.98 -25.05
N ARG A 81 4.74 -26.94 -24.95
CA ARG A 81 3.77 -27.29 -25.98
C ARG A 81 2.93 -26.08 -26.43
N ALA A 82 2.55 -25.18 -25.52
CA ALA A 82 1.86 -23.95 -25.88
C ALA A 82 2.71 -23.01 -26.77
N ARG A 83 4.03 -22.90 -26.51
CA ARG A 83 4.95 -22.12 -27.36
C ARG A 83 5.14 -22.78 -28.72
N ASP A 84 5.26 -24.10 -28.75
CA ASP A 84 5.41 -24.87 -30.00
C ASP A 84 4.17 -24.76 -30.91
N LEU A 85 2.99 -24.59 -30.33
CA LEU A 85 1.73 -24.28 -31.03
C LEU A 85 1.64 -22.81 -31.50
N GLY A 86 2.64 -21.98 -31.24
CA GLY A 86 2.67 -20.57 -31.63
C GLY A 86 1.77 -19.67 -30.78
N LEU A 87 1.51 -20.03 -29.52
CA LEU A 87 0.77 -19.20 -28.56
C LEU A 87 1.71 -18.24 -27.81
N GLU A 88 1.28 -17.00 -27.56
CA GLU A 88 1.99 -16.10 -26.64
C GLU A 88 1.68 -16.49 -25.20
N VAL A 89 2.63 -17.13 -24.51
CA VAL A 89 2.42 -17.63 -23.14
C VAL A 89 2.71 -16.55 -22.09
N VAL A 90 1.65 -16.02 -21.48
CA VAL A 90 1.71 -15.03 -20.40
C VAL A 90 1.68 -15.73 -19.03
N ASP A 91 2.81 -15.73 -18.33
CA ASP A 91 2.94 -16.47 -17.06
C ASP A 91 2.44 -15.65 -15.84
N ALA A 92 1.14 -15.82 -15.54
CA ALA A 92 0.52 -15.26 -14.34
C ALA A 92 0.72 -16.10 -13.05
N THR A 93 1.56 -17.14 -13.05
CA THR A 93 1.86 -17.96 -11.87
C THR A 93 2.30 -17.09 -10.68
N CYS A 94 1.78 -17.40 -9.50
CA CYS A 94 2.05 -16.68 -8.27
C CYS A 94 3.55 -16.72 -7.91
N PRO A 95 4.19 -15.61 -7.49
CA PRO A 95 5.62 -15.60 -7.13
C PRO A 95 6.01 -16.61 -6.03
N PHE A 96 5.09 -16.96 -5.12
CA PHE A 96 5.31 -18.01 -4.13
C PHE A 96 5.40 -19.40 -4.77
N VAL A 97 4.50 -19.72 -5.71
CA VAL A 97 4.54 -20.97 -6.47
C VAL A 97 5.80 -21.03 -7.34
N LYS A 98 6.19 -19.91 -7.98
CA LYS A 98 7.46 -19.83 -8.73
C LYS A 98 8.68 -20.11 -7.83
N ARG A 99 8.69 -19.60 -6.59
CA ARG A 99 9.74 -19.89 -5.60
C ARG A 99 9.77 -21.38 -5.26
N THR A 100 8.63 -22.00 -4.97
CA THR A 100 8.56 -23.45 -4.68
C THR A 100 9.08 -24.30 -5.83
N ARG A 101 8.70 -23.95 -7.08
CA ARG A 101 9.23 -24.58 -8.29
C ARG A 101 10.76 -24.45 -8.41
N GLY A 102 11.31 -23.26 -8.15
CA GLY A 102 12.76 -23.04 -8.15
C GLY A 102 13.49 -23.88 -7.10
N ILE A 103 12.97 -23.92 -5.87
CA ILE A 103 13.52 -24.76 -4.79
C ILE A 103 13.51 -26.24 -5.21
N VAL A 104 12.40 -26.74 -5.76
CA VAL A 104 12.30 -28.13 -6.21
C VAL A 104 13.26 -28.42 -7.38
N ALA A 105 13.40 -27.51 -8.34
CA ALA A 105 14.38 -27.63 -9.43
C ALA A 105 15.82 -27.74 -8.89
N ASP A 106 16.23 -26.78 -8.04
CA ASP A 106 17.58 -26.69 -7.49
C ASP A 106 17.92 -27.91 -6.62
N MET A 107 16.96 -28.40 -5.83
CA MET A 107 17.18 -29.53 -4.93
C MET A 107 17.17 -30.87 -5.68
N HIS A 108 16.31 -31.02 -6.69
CA HIS A 108 16.31 -32.18 -7.59
C HIS A 108 17.64 -32.25 -8.38
N ALA A 109 18.12 -31.12 -8.92
CA ALA A 109 19.41 -31.04 -9.59
C ALA A 109 20.61 -31.38 -8.67
N LYS A 110 20.48 -31.16 -7.36
CA LYS A 110 21.47 -31.57 -6.33
C LYS A 110 21.32 -33.04 -5.87
N GLY A 111 20.41 -33.80 -6.47
CA GLY A 111 20.17 -35.21 -6.17
C GLY A 111 19.40 -35.47 -4.87
N TYR A 112 18.58 -34.54 -4.41
CA TYR A 112 17.64 -34.77 -3.30
C TYR A 112 16.37 -35.45 -3.83
N ALA A 113 15.85 -36.43 -3.08
CA ALA A 113 14.46 -36.87 -3.31
C ALA A 113 13.51 -35.76 -2.87
N ILE A 114 12.44 -35.56 -3.64
CA ILE A 114 11.47 -34.49 -3.40
C ILE A 114 10.21 -35.08 -2.75
N ALA A 115 9.80 -34.48 -1.64
CA ALA A 115 8.52 -34.71 -0.99
C ALA A 115 7.67 -33.45 -1.04
N ILE A 116 6.43 -33.57 -1.50
CA ILE A 116 5.48 -32.45 -1.59
C ILE A 116 4.29 -32.74 -0.68
N PHE A 117 4.13 -31.93 0.37
CA PHE A 117 2.95 -31.98 1.22
C PHE A 117 1.79 -31.20 0.56
N GLY A 118 0.77 -31.91 0.08
CA GLY A 118 -0.34 -31.32 -0.66
C GLY A 118 -1.20 -32.35 -1.38
N LYS A 119 -2.23 -31.86 -2.08
CA LYS A 119 -3.16 -32.71 -2.84
C LYS A 119 -2.56 -33.11 -4.18
N LYS A 120 -2.43 -34.41 -4.45
CA LYS A 120 -1.82 -34.97 -5.68
C LYS A 120 -2.39 -34.38 -6.97
N ASP A 121 -3.70 -34.28 -7.05
CA ASP A 121 -4.41 -33.81 -8.26
C ASP A 121 -4.58 -32.28 -8.30
N HIS A 122 -3.98 -31.54 -7.36
CA HIS A 122 -4.08 -30.08 -7.33
C HIS A 122 -3.14 -29.44 -8.37
N PRO A 123 -3.61 -28.48 -9.20
CA PRO A 123 -2.82 -27.91 -10.29
C PRO A 123 -1.44 -27.37 -9.88
N GLU A 124 -1.35 -26.79 -8.68
CA GLU A 124 -0.09 -26.31 -8.13
C GLU A 124 0.91 -27.44 -7.86
N VAL A 125 0.44 -28.56 -7.29
CA VAL A 125 1.28 -29.72 -6.94
C VAL A 125 1.73 -30.45 -8.21
N VAL A 126 0.82 -30.63 -9.18
CA VAL A 126 1.15 -31.19 -10.50
C VAL A 126 2.23 -30.35 -11.18
N GLY A 127 2.05 -29.02 -11.22
CA GLY A 127 3.02 -28.10 -11.84
C GLY A 127 4.29 -27.82 -11.02
N ILE A 128 4.37 -28.26 -9.76
CA ILE A 128 5.64 -28.34 -9.01
C ILE A 128 6.34 -29.67 -9.37
N ASN A 129 5.60 -30.79 -9.40
CA ASN A 129 6.15 -32.11 -9.67
C ASN A 129 6.68 -32.27 -11.10
N SER A 130 6.10 -31.58 -12.09
CA SER A 130 6.62 -31.54 -13.47
C SER A 130 8.07 -31.04 -13.54
N VAL A 131 8.48 -30.12 -12.64
CA VAL A 131 9.82 -29.53 -12.61
C VAL A 131 10.90 -30.55 -12.22
N CYS A 132 10.52 -31.63 -11.52
CA CYS A 132 11.37 -32.78 -11.22
C CYS A 132 10.96 -34.04 -12.00
N GLY A 133 10.39 -33.89 -13.21
CA GLY A 133 10.05 -35.01 -14.09
C GLY A 133 9.06 -36.01 -13.46
N TYR A 134 8.13 -35.53 -12.64
CA TYR A 134 7.13 -36.30 -11.89
C TYR A 134 7.70 -37.28 -10.84
N THR A 135 8.97 -37.15 -10.45
CA THR A 135 9.63 -38.04 -9.47
C THR A 135 9.26 -37.77 -8.01
N ALA A 136 8.59 -36.65 -7.68
CA ALA A 136 8.31 -36.31 -6.29
C ALA A 136 7.21 -37.20 -5.66
N THR A 137 7.41 -37.53 -4.39
CA THR A 137 6.40 -38.21 -3.57
C THR A 137 5.43 -37.17 -2.99
N VAL A 138 4.16 -37.25 -3.37
CA VAL A 138 3.11 -36.38 -2.82
C VAL A 138 2.45 -37.03 -1.60
N ILE A 139 2.29 -36.27 -0.53
CA ILE A 139 1.81 -36.74 0.78
C ILE A 139 0.62 -35.86 1.23
N ASN A 140 -0.54 -36.44 1.59
CA ASN A 140 -1.67 -35.69 2.16
C ASN A 140 -1.74 -35.79 3.69
N ASP A 141 -1.13 -36.82 4.28
CA ASP A 141 -1.22 -37.12 5.71
C ASP A 141 0.06 -37.75 6.27
N GLU A 142 0.30 -37.59 7.58
CA GLU A 142 1.48 -38.10 8.30
C GLU A 142 1.57 -39.63 8.33
N ASN A 143 0.45 -40.30 8.04
CA ASN A 143 0.33 -41.76 7.92
C ASN A 143 0.59 -42.29 6.50
N GLU A 144 0.65 -41.42 5.48
CA GLU A 144 0.89 -41.78 4.07
C GLU A 144 2.38 -41.75 3.68
N ILE A 145 3.28 -41.45 4.61
CA ILE A 145 4.73 -41.34 4.35
C ILE A 145 5.30 -42.73 3.98
N PRO A 146 5.85 -42.92 2.76
CA PRO A 146 6.38 -44.22 2.37
C PRO A 146 7.72 -44.55 3.03
N ASP A 147 7.91 -45.81 3.43
CA ASP A 147 9.17 -46.38 3.92
C ASP A 147 10.38 -46.08 3.01
N SER A 148 10.17 -46.01 1.69
CA SER A 148 11.23 -45.68 0.72
C SER A 148 11.76 -44.26 0.92
N LEU A 149 10.88 -43.32 1.25
CA LEU A 149 11.22 -41.92 1.48
C LEU A 149 12.03 -41.76 2.77
N LEU A 150 11.64 -42.49 3.82
CA LEU A 150 12.33 -42.55 5.13
C LEU A 150 13.71 -43.22 5.07
N ARG A 151 14.03 -43.93 3.98
CA ARG A 151 15.34 -44.58 3.75
C ARG A 151 16.26 -43.79 2.81
N THR A 152 15.85 -42.59 2.38
CA THR A 152 16.64 -41.78 1.45
C THR A 152 17.77 -41.05 2.18
N GLU A 153 18.95 -40.89 1.56
CA GLU A 153 20.04 -40.14 2.20
C GLU A 153 19.79 -38.63 2.26
N LYS A 154 19.19 -38.08 1.20
CA LYS A 154 18.94 -36.65 1.01
C LYS A 154 17.48 -36.42 0.65
N LEU A 155 16.75 -35.72 1.52
CA LEU A 155 15.32 -35.43 1.37
C LEU A 155 15.08 -33.92 1.35
N CYS A 156 14.29 -33.45 0.38
CA CYS A 156 13.77 -32.08 0.34
C CYS A 156 12.25 -32.11 0.54
N LEU A 157 11.75 -31.48 1.59
CA LEU A 157 10.32 -31.36 1.88
C LEU A 157 9.82 -29.95 1.57
N VAL A 158 8.80 -29.85 0.71
CA VAL A 158 8.08 -28.61 0.40
C VAL A 158 6.57 -28.79 0.65
N ALA A 159 5.84 -27.68 0.74
CA ALA A 159 4.39 -27.64 0.90
C ALA A 159 3.66 -26.93 -0.25
N GLN A 160 2.46 -27.40 -0.58
CA GLN A 160 1.48 -26.63 -1.36
C GLN A 160 1.14 -25.31 -0.62
N THR A 161 1.03 -24.19 -1.34
CA THR A 161 0.89 -22.84 -0.76
C THR A 161 -0.39 -22.65 0.08
N THR A 162 -1.40 -23.51 -0.12
CA THR A 162 -2.67 -23.56 0.63
C THR A 162 -2.74 -24.72 1.63
N ALA A 163 -1.63 -25.39 1.92
CA ALA A 163 -1.59 -26.52 2.86
C ALA A 163 -1.80 -26.09 4.33
N SER A 164 -2.09 -27.06 5.18
CA SER A 164 -2.33 -26.84 6.61
C SER A 164 -1.01 -26.82 7.38
N ALA A 165 -0.56 -25.65 7.85
CA ALA A 165 0.71 -25.48 8.57
C ALA A 165 0.89 -26.46 9.74
N LYS A 166 -0.16 -26.75 10.52
CA LYS A 166 -0.10 -27.75 11.61
C LYS A 166 0.23 -29.17 11.11
N LYS A 167 -0.34 -29.61 9.98
CA LYS A 167 -0.04 -30.94 9.41
C LYS A 167 1.36 -30.99 8.80
N PHE A 168 1.76 -29.90 8.14
CA PHE A 168 3.12 -29.78 7.61
C PHE A 168 4.17 -29.86 8.73
N ALA A 169 3.95 -29.16 9.84
CA ALA A 169 4.81 -29.23 11.02
C ALA A 169 4.90 -30.65 11.60
N ASN A 170 3.79 -31.38 11.75
CA ASN A 170 3.81 -32.78 12.19
C ASN A 170 4.65 -33.68 11.27
N ILE A 171 4.53 -33.50 9.95
CA ILE A 171 5.26 -34.28 8.93
C ILE A 171 6.75 -33.93 8.95
N ALA A 172 7.08 -32.64 9.03
CA ALA A 172 8.45 -32.14 9.21
C ALA A 172 9.10 -32.72 10.48
N ASP A 173 8.38 -32.70 11.60
CA ASP A 173 8.79 -33.30 12.88
C ASP A 173 9.05 -34.80 12.77
N LYS A 174 8.25 -35.53 11.98
CA LYS A 174 8.42 -36.98 11.78
C LYS A 174 9.68 -37.26 10.95
N PHE A 175 9.90 -36.53 9.85
CA PHE A 175 11.15 -36.62 9.08
C PHE A 175 12.39 -36.16 9.85
N ALA A 176 12.26 -35.24 10.82
CA ALA A 176 13.37 -34.84 11.68
C ALA A 176 13.68 -35.85 12.81
N LYS A 177 12.73 -36.72 13.17
CA LYS A 177 12.88 -37.75 14.23
C LYS A 177 13.32 -39.10 13.69
N GLU A 178 12.93 -39.44 12.47
CA GLU A 178 13.44 -40.63 11.78
C GLU A 178 14.81 -40.32 11.14
N GLY A 179 15.77 -41.23 11.29
CA GLY A 179 17.22 -40.97 11.14
C GLY A 179 17.75 -40.78 9.71
N LEU A 180 17.15 -39.87 8.96
CA LEU A 180 17.60 -39.40 7.65
C LEU A 180 18.94 -38.66 7.76
N LYS A 181 19.87 -38.87 6.81
CA LYS A 181 21.21 -38.27 6.86
C LYS A 181 21.21 -36.76 6.59
N THR A 182 20.32 -36.29 5.71
CA THR A 182 20.17 -34.85 5.40
C THR A 182 18.73 -34.57 4.99
N VAL A 183 18.06 -33.69 5.72
CA VAL A 183 16.68 -33.26 5.44
C VAL A 183 16.64 -31.75 5.35
N GLU A 184 16.20 -31.23 4.21
CA GLU A 184 15.99 -29.81 3.96
C GLU A 184 14.50 -29.54 3.91
N ILE A 185 14.00 -28.71 4.82
CA ILE A 185 12.56 -28.45 5.00
C ILE A 185 12.28 -26.99 4.68
N PHE A 186 11.53 -26.76 3.60
CA PHE A 186 11.12 -25.43 3.18
C PHE A 186 9.64 -25.24 3.45
N ASP A 187 9.30 -24.38 4.43
CA ASP A 187 7.91 -23.91 4.58
C ASP A 187 7.57 -22.98 3.41
N THR A 188 6.94 -23.57 2.40
CA THR A 188 6.45 -22.88 1.20
C THR A 188 4.96 -22.57 1.27
N ILE A 189 4.34 -22.68 2.45
CA ILE A 189 2.95 -22.23 2.67
C ILE A 189 2.90 -20.70 2.53
N CYS A 190 1.89 -20.18 1.84
CA CYS A 190 1.82 -18.74 1.60
C CYS A 190 1.41 -17.99 2.87
N TYR A 191 2.12 -16.89 3.19
CA TYR A 191 1.84 -16.06 4.37
C TYR A 191 0.39 -15.56 4.43
N THR A 192 -0.23 -15.20 3.28
CA THR A 192 -1.65 -14.78 3.26
C THR A 192 -2.62 -15.92 3.63
N THR A 193 -2.21 -17.17 3.44
CA THR A 193 -2.99 -18.34 3.90
C THR A 193 -2.87 -18.46 5.41
N GLN A 194 -1.66 -18.37 5.95
CA GLN A 194 -1.40 -18.45 7.40
C GLN A 194 -2.10 -17.32 8.17
N GLU A 195 -1.97 -16.06 7.72
CA GLU A 195 -2.65 -14.90 8.32
C GLU A 195 -4.17 -15.03 8.31
N ARG A 196 -4.78 -15.48 7.20
CA ARG A 196 -6.25 -15.68 7.15
C ARG A 196 -6.74 -16.80 8.05
N GLN A 197 -6.00 -17.92 8.13
CA GLN A 197 -6.34 -19.01 9.04
C GLN A 197 -6.25 -18.56 10.51
N ARG A 198 -5.24 -17.75 10.83
CA ARG A 198 -5.07 -17.13 12.14
C ARG A 198 -6.19 -16.13 12.46
N GLU A 199 -6.50 -15.20 11.55
CA GLU A 199 -7.60 -14.23 11.74
C GLU A 199 -8.95 -14.93 11.89
N ALA A 200 -9.20 -15.99 11.12
CA ALA A 200 -10.40 -16.82 11.25
C ALA A 200 -10.49 -17.49 12.63
N GLU A 201 -9.38 -18.04 13.14
CA GLU A 201 -9.31 -18.61 14.48
C GLU A 201 -9.52 -17.55 15.58
N GLU A 202 -8.83 -16.41 15.49
CA GLU A 202 -8.97 -15.29 16.43
C GLU A 202 -10.41 -14.74 16.46
N LEU A 203 -11.04 -14.52 15.30
CA LEU A 203 -12.44 -14.08 15.21
C LEU A 203 -13.40 -15.12 15.77
N SER A 204 -13.21 -16.41 15.47
CA SER A 204 -14.08 -17.49 15.93
C SER A 204 -14.08 -17.69 17.46
N ARG A 205 -13.07 -17.19 18.17
CA ARG A 205 -13.02 -17.19 19.64
C ARG A 205 -13.73 -16.00 20.29
N VAL A 206 -14.07 -14.98 19.51
CA VAL A 206 -14.68 -13.71 19.99
C VAL A 206 -16.12 -13.54 19.51
N CYS A 207 -16.48 -14.17 18.38
CA CYS A 207 -17.79 -14.08 17.75
C CYS A 207 -18.66 -15.31 18.02
N ASP A 208 -19.97 -15.11 18.19
CA ASP A 208 -20.94 -16.21 18.37
C ASP A 208 -21.20 -16.96 17.05
N LYS A 209 -21.16 -16.21 15.95
CA LYS A 209 -21.35 -16.70 14.58
C LYS A 209 -20.24 -16.15 13.68
N VAL A 210 -19.74 -16.95 12.73
CA VAL A 210 -18.80 -16.48 11.70
C VAL A 210 -19.34 -16.82 10.32
N LEU A 211 -19.37 -15.82 9.44
CA LEU A 211 -19.72 -15.93 8.04
C LEU A 211 -18.42 -16.07 7.24
N VAL A 212 -18.23 -17.24 6.63
CA VAL A 212 -17.10 -17.54 5.75
C VAL A 212 -17.56 -17.37 4.31
N ILE A 213 -17.19 -16.26 3.69
CA ILE A 213 -17.56 -15.90 2.33
C ILE A 213 -16.63 -16.61 1.33
N GLY A 214 -17.20 -17.33 0.38
CA GLY A 214 -16.47 -17.93 -0.73
C GLY A 214 -17.08 -19.23 -1.23
N ASP A 215 -16.42 -19.79 -2.23
CA ASP A 215 -16.86 -20.98 -2.94
C ASP A 215 -16.81 -22.26 -2.08
N ALA A 216 -17.81 -23.13 -2.22
CA ALA A 216 -17.88 -24.44 -1.59
C ALA A 216 -16.87 -25.44 -2.17
N GLU A 217 -16.47 -25.28 -3.45
CA GLU A 217 -15.40 -26.09 -4.05
C GLU A 217 -14.00 -25.67 -3.57
N SER A 218 -13.85 -24.47 -3.00
CA SER A 218 -12.55 -23.96 -2.59
C SER A 218 -12.05 -24.64 -1.32
N SER A 219 -11.01 -25.45 -1.48
CA SER A 219 -10.34 -26.13 -0.36
C SER A 219 -9.84 -25.18 0.74
N ASN A 220 -9.59 -23.89 0.44
CA ASN A 220 -9.20 -22.91 1.43
C ASN A 220 -10.43 -22.32 2.18
N THR A 221 -11.52 -22.03 1.47
CA THR A 221 -12.78 -21.56 2.09
C THR A 221 -13.37 -22.63 3.02
N LEU A 222 -13.40 -23.89 2.59
CA LEU A 222 -13.77 -25.03 3.45
C LEU A 222 -12.88 -25.10 4.70
N LYS A 223 -11.56 -24.86 4.55
CA LYS A 223 -10.63 -24.90 5.68
C LYS A 223 -10.86 -23.76 6.68
N LEU A 224 -11.19 -22.56 6.21
CA LEU A 224 -11.57 -21.44 7.07
C LEU A 224 -12.85 -21.75 7.85
N LYS A 225 -13.85 -22.39 7.21
CA LYS A 225 -15.06 -22.89 7.88
C LYS A 225 -14.73 -23.91 8.97
N GLU A 226 -13.90 -24.92 8.67
CA GLU A 226 -13.46 -25.91 9.67
C GLU A 226 -12.74 -25.29 10.87
N ILE A 227 -11.94 -24.25 10.65
CA ILE A 227 -11.24 -23.55 11.73
C ILE A 227 -12.24 -22.80 12.61
N CYS A 228 -13.16 -22.04 12.01
CA CYS A 228 -14.17 -21.29 12.76
C CYS A 228 -15.12 -22.20 13.54
N ALA A 229 -15.51 -23.34 12.94
CA ALA A 229 -16.43 -24.32 13.53
C ALA A 229 -15.92 -24.98 14.82
N LYS A 230 -14.64 -24.83 15.19
CA LYS A 230 -14.09 -25.32 16.46
C LYS A 230 -14.48 -24.46 17.67
N HIS A 231 -14.84 -23.21 17.44
CA HIS A 231 -15.04 -22.21 18.49
C HIS A 231 -16.40 -21.51 18.42
N CYS A 232 -17.03 -21.42 17.24
CA CYS A 232 -18.30 -20.73 17.02
C CYS A 232 -19.16 -21.41 15.95
N THR A 233 -20.36 -20.90 15.69
CA THR A 233 -21.20 -21.39 14.59
C THR A 233 -20.72 -20.79 13.26
N ALA A 234 -20.12 -21.62 12.38
CA ALA A 234 -19.55 -21.17 11.12
C ALA A 234 -20.45 -21.48 9.91
N PHE A 235 -20.91 -20.44 9.22
CA PHE A 235 -21.70 -20.52 7.99
C PHE A 235 -20.81 -20.32 6.76
N LEU A 236 -21.14 -21.01 5.67
CA LEU A 236 -20.52 -20.80 4.36
C LEU A 236 -21.48 -19.97 3.51
N ILE A 237 -21.01 -18.88 2.93
CA ILE A 237 -21.81 -17.90 2.19
C ILE A 237 -21.23 -17.75 0.77
N GLY A 238 -22.02 -18.12 -0.24
CA GLY A 238 -21.70 -17.91 -1.65
C GLY A 238 -22.26 -16.59 -2.18
N SER A 239 -23.45 -16.19 -1.72
CA SER A 239 -24.16 -14.96 -2.13
C SER A 239 -24.83 -14.26 -0.94
N ALA A 240 -25.34 -13.04 -1.14
CA ALA A 240 -26.13 -12.37 -0.11
C ALA A 240 -27.49 -13.04 0.15
N GLU A 241 -28.00 -13.85 -0.78
CA GLU A 241 -29.26 -14.59 -0.62
C GLU A 241 -29.16 -15.66 0.48
N ASP A 242 -27.99 -16.29 0.64
CA ASP A 242 -27.72 -17.28 1.70
C ASP A 242 -27.93 -16.71 3.12
N LEU A 243 -27.81 -15.38 3.30
CA LEU A 243 -28.03 -14.69 4.57
C LEU A 243 -29.49 -14.73 5.01
N THR A 244 -30.44 -14.85 4.07
CA THR A 244 -31.88 -14.92 4.38
C THR A 244 -32.28 -16.17 5.15
N ALA A 245 -31.51 -17.25 5.01
CA ALA A 245 -31.72 -18.52 5.72
C ALA A 245 -31.16 -18.50 7.16
N ILE A 246 -30.38 -17.48 7.54
CA ILE A 246 -29.67 -17.43 8.82
C ILE A 246 -30.45 -16.59 9.82
N LYS A 247 -30.73 -17.16 11.00
CA LYS A 247 -31.36 -16.43 12.12
C LYS A 247 -30.31 -15.67 12.92
N PHE A 248 -30.59 -14.38 13.07
CA PHE A 248 -29.71 -13.35 13.58
C PHE A 248 -30.38 -12.66 14.79
N ASN A 249 -29.74 -12.70 15.97
CA ASN A 249 -30.27 -12.10 17.20
C ASN A 249 -29.62 -10.74 17.48
N ALA A 250 -30.37 -9.77 18.01
CA ALA A 250 -29.90 -8.39 18.19
C ALA A 250 -28.55 -8.23 18.93
N ASP A 251 -28.17 -9.15 19.82
CA ASP A 251 -26.92 -9.13 20.58
C ASP A 251 -25.78 -10.00 20.03
N ASP A 252 -25.96 -10.77 18.94
CA ASP A 252 -24.87 -11.61 18.41
C ASP A 252 -23.66 -10.75 17.97
N LYS A 253 -22.47 -11.28 18.21
CA LYS A 253 -21.23 -10.87 17.55
C LYS A 253 -21.01 -11.73 16.32
N ILE A 254 -20.86 -11.08 15.17
CA ILE A 254 -20.71 -11.75 13.88
C ILE A 254 -19.32 -11.46 13.30
N GLY A 255 -18.54 -12.52 13.08
CA GLY A 255 -17.28 -12.43 12.36
C GLY A 255 -17.50 -12.58 10.86
N ILE A 256 -16.81 -11.79 10.04
CA ILE A 256 -16.78 -11.94 8.57
C ILE A 256 -15.35 -12.30 8.14
N VAL A 257 -15.22 -13.44 7.47
CA VAL A 257 -13.97 -13.99 6.92
C VAL A 257 -14.20 -14.30 5.43
N ALA A 258 -13.18 -14.16 4.58
CA ALA A 258 -13.31 -14.47 3.16
C ALA A 258 -12.16 -15.34 2.62
N GLY A 259 -12.51 -16.33 1.78
CA GLY A 259 -11.56 -17.19 1.09
C GLY A 259 -10.69 -16.43 0.09
N ALA A 260 -9.53 -17.01 -0.26
CA ALA A 260 -8.59 -16.40 -1.22
C ALA A 260 -9.13 -16.26 -2.65
N SER A 261 -10.28 -16.89 -2.94
CA SER A 261 -11.01 -16.89 -4.22
C SER A 261 -12.38 -16.21 -4.11
N ALA A 262 -12.67 -15.48 -3.02
CA ALA A 262 -13.92 -14.75 -2.85
C ALA A 262 -13.86 -13.37 -3.56
N PRO A 263 -14.84 -13.03 -4.41
CA PRO A 263 -14.94 -11.73 -5.05
C PRO A 263 -15.08 -10.57 -4.06
N GLU A 264 -14.47 -9.42 -4.36
CA GLU A 264 -14.70 -8.19 -3.59
C GLU A 264 -16.15 -7.71 -3.71
N GLU A 265 -16.81 -7.93 -4.86
CA GLU A 265 -18.24 -7.70 -5.05
C GLU A 265 -19.08 -8.47 -4.03
N SER A 266 -18.94 -9.81 -3.97
CA SER A 266 -19.70 -10.66 -3.04
C SER A 266 -19.45 -10.31 -1.57
N ILE A 267 -18.21 -9.97 -1.21
CA ILE A 267 -17.87 -9.52 0.15
C ILE A 267 -18.53 -8.18 0.45
N THR A 268 -18.49 -7.23 -0.49
CA THR A 268 -19.13 -5.92 -0.35
C THR A 268 -20.65 -6.03 -0.32
N GLU A 269 -21.24 -6.97 -1.07
CA GLU A 269 -22.67 -7.25 -1.12
C GLU A 269 -23.17 -7.81 0.22
N VAL A 270 -22.49 -8.82 0.77
CA VAL A 270 -22.76 -9.37 2.11
C VAL A 270 -22.59 -8.30 3.19
N ILE A 271 -21.51 -7.52 3.14
CA ILE A 271 -21.27 -6.41 4.08
C ILE A 271 -22.37 -5.35 3.97
N ARG A 272 -22.76 -4.93 2.76
CA ARG A 272 -23.84 -3.95 2.54
C ARG A 272 -25.19 -4.49 2.98
N TYR A 273 -25.48 -5.77 2.77
CA TYR A 273 -26.72 -6.38 3.25
C TYR A 273 -26.78 -6.36 4.79
N MET A 274 -25.67 -6.69 5.46
CA MET A 274 -25.57 -6.62 6.92
C MET A 274 -25.54 -5.19 7.47
N ASP A 275 -24.89 -4.24 6.79
CA ASP A 275 -24.89 -2.84 7.21
C ASP A 275 -26.27 -2.23 6.98
N ASN A 276 -26.89 -2.40 5.80
CA ASN A 276 -28.20 -1.80 5.48
C ASN A 276 -29.34 -2.35 6.35
N ASN A 277 -29.49 -3.68 6.45
CA ASN A 277 -30.64 -4.26 7.16
C ASN A 277 -30.64 -4.02 8.69
N PHE A 278 -29.50 -3.65 9.28
CA PHE A 278 -29.36 -3.47 10.74
C PHE A 278 -28.97 -2.04 11.16
N THR A 279 -28.34 -1.24 10.28
CA THR A 279 -28.14 0.20 10.54
C THR A 279 -29.44 0.99 10.31
N VAL A 280 -30.31 0.55 9.38
CA VAL A 280 -31.64 1.18 9.18
C VAL A 280 -32.50 1.00 10.43
N ALA A 281 -32.60 -0.21 10.99
CA ALA A 281 -33.38 -0.46 12.21
C ALA A 281 -32.93 0.41 13.40
N THR A 282 -31.63 0.54 13.62
CA THR A 282 -31.09 1.37 14.72
C THR A 282 -31.24 2.88 14.48
N ASN A 283 -31.21 3.34 13.23
CA ASN A 283 -31.51 4.73 12.88
C ASN A 283 -33.01 5.05 12.99
N GLU A 284 -33.90 4.14 12.59
CA GLU A 284 -35.35 4.33 12.71
C GLU A 284 -35.81 4.36 14.18
N GLU A 285 -35.37 3.41 15.01
CA GLU A 285 -35.64 3.43 16.45
C GLU A 285 -35.03 4.64 17.17
N PHE A 286 -33.91 5.17 16.67
CA PHE A 286 -33.32 6.41 17.16
C PHE A 286 -34.23 7.61 16.87
N LEU A 287 -34.60 7.80 15.61
CA LEU A 287 -35.37 8.96 15.14
C LEU A 287 -36.79 8.96 15.68
N GLN A 288 -37.47 7.81 15.77
CA GLN A 288 -38.80 7.70 16.39
C GLN A 288 -38.82 8.21 17.85
N ALA A 289 -37.71 8.04 18.59
CA ALA A 289 -37.61 8.56 19.96
C ALA A 289 -37.38 10.08 20.01
N VAL A 290 -36.78 10.67 18.98
CA VAL A 290 -36.62 12.14 18.86
C VAL A 290 -37.93 12.79 18.40
N ASP A 291 -38.67 12.14 17.49
CA ASP A 291 -40.01 12.57 17.08
C ASP A 291 -41.03 12.54 18.25
N ALA A 292 -40.89 11.58 19.17
CA ALA A 292 -41.74 11.42 20.34
C ALA A 292 -41.56 12.54 21.38
N ASP A 293 -40.35 13.11 21.53
CA ASP A 293 -40.11 14.26 22.42
C ASP A 293 -40.74 15.56 21.89
N GLU A 294 -40.82 15.75 20.56
CA GLU A 294 -41.47 16.94 19.96
C GLU A 294 -43.01 16.90 20.04
N THR A 295 -43.62 15.73 20.24
CA THR A 295 -45.09 15.56 20.24
C THR A 295 -45.74 15.73 21.62
N SER A 296 -45.22 16.65 22.44
CA SER A 296 -45.75 16.98 23.77
C SER A 296 -46.30 18.43 23.89
N GLY A 297 -47.27 18.77 23.04
CA GLY A 297 -48.42 19.61 23.44
C GLY A 297 -48.38 21.13 23.23
N LYS A 298 -48.95 21.60 22.10
CA LYS A 298 -50.00 22.65 22.00
C LYS A 298 -50.44 22.89 20.55
N LEU A 299 -51.52 23.65 20.35
CA LEU A 299 -52.14 23.93 19.04
C LEU A 299 -51.14 24.40 17.97
N SER A 300 -51.29 23.86 16.75
CA SER A 300 -50.35 24.04 15.63
C SER A 300 -50.24 25.49 15.13
N SER A 301 -49.13 26.14 15.46
CA SER A 301 -48.53 27.20 14.65
C SER A 301 -47.70 26.57 13.51
N GLY A 302 -47.58 27.26 12.37
CA GLY A 302 -46.75 26.81 11.24
C GLY A 302 -47.46 26.15 10.04
N LYS A 303 -48.80 26.06 10.01
CA LYS A 303 -49.54 25.64 8.81
C LYS A 303 -49.45 26.72 7.72
N ILE A 304 -49.11 26.33 6.50
CA ILE A 304 -49.14 27.20 5.30
C ILE A 304 -50.60 27.35 4.87
N MET A 305 -51.04 28.58 4.62
CA MET A 305 -52.41 28.91 4.21
C MET A 305 -52.42 30.01 3.15
N LYS A 306 -53.43 30.01 2.28
CA LYS A 306 -53.68 31.09 1.32
C LYS A 306 -54.48 32.21 1.97
N VAL A 307 -54.03 33.44 1.80
CA VAL A 307 -54.68 34.67 2.27
C VAL A 307 -54.73 35.70 1.15
N LYS A 308 -55.70 36.62 1.18
CA LYS A 308 -55.85 37.70 0.20
C LYS A 308 -55.34 39.02 0.77
N VAL A 309 -54.58 39.79 -0.01
CA VAL A 309 -54.11 41.13 0.38
C VAL A 309 -55.29 42.10 0.45
N ILE A 310 -55.40 42.82 1.58
CA ILE A 310 -56.34 43.94 1.75
C ILE A 310 -55.63 45.24 1.37
N SER A 311 -54.46 45.49 1.94
CA SER A 311 -53.60 46.64 1.67
C SER A 311 -52.13 46.29 1.90
N ALA A 312 -51.24 47.07 1.28
CA ALA A 312 -49.80 47.03 1.51
C ALA A 312 -49.32 48.48 1.74
N ASP A 313 -48.65 48.71 2.86
CA ASP A 313 -48.09 49.99 3.27
C ASP A 313 -46.60 49.82 3.60
N GLU A 314 -45.82 50.90 3.74
CA GLU A 314 -44.38 50.86 4.07
C GLU A 314 -44.01 49.99 5.30
N LYS A 315 -44.98 49.71 6.19
CA LYS A 315 -44.79 48.88 7.39
C LYS A 315 -45.01 47.38 7.14
N GLY A 316 -45.71 47.00 6.08
CA GLY A 316 -46.08 45.63 5.78
C GLY A 316 -47.43 45.46 5.08
N ILE A 317 -47.81 44.20 4.86
CA ILE A 317 -49.00 43.77 4.14
C ILE A 317 -50.09 43.36 5.14
N THR A 318 -51.27 43.96 5.02
CA THR A 318 -52.49 43.53 5.72
C THR A 318 -53.25 42.53 4.85
N VAL A 319 -53.61 41.38 5.42
CA VAL A 319 -54.23 40.24 4.71
C VAL A 319 -55.52 39.78 5.39
N ALA A 320 -56.53 39.42 4.60
CA ALA A 320 -57.80 38.91 5.10
C ALA A 320 -57.63 37.49 5.66
N PHE A 321 -57.93 37.28 6.95
CA PHE A 321 -57.79 35.97 7.60
C PHE A 321 -59.07 35.51 8.31
N ASN A 322 -59.91 34.79 7.55
CA ASN A 322 -61.24 34.35 7.98
C ASN A 322 -62.20 35.54 8.24
N SER A 323 -63.50 35.28 8.35
CA SER A 323 -64.55 36.32 8.23
C SER A 323 -64.69 37.27 9.45
N LYS A 324 -63.66 37.40 10.31
CA LYS A 324 -63.75 38.13 11.59
C LYS A 324 -62.46 38.81 12.07
N VAL A 325 -61.29 38.55 11.50
CA VAL A 325 -60.01 39.07 12.01
C VAL A 325 -59.03 39.28 10.85
N ASP A 326 -58.26 40.36 10.87
CA ASP A 326 -57.22 40.61 9.88
C ASP A 326 -55.85 40.05 10.32
N GLY A 327 -55.04 39.69 9.33
CA GLY A 327 -53.65 39.27 9.48
C GLY A 327 -52.68 40.36 9.05
N PHE A 328 -51.48 40.34 9.61
CA PHE A 328 -50.42 41.28 9.27
C PHE A 328 -49.09 40.54 8.99
N ILE A 329 -48.43 40.92 7.89
CA ILE A 329 -47.08 40.49 7.49
C ILE A 329 -46.22 41.75 7.54
N SER A 330 -45.24 41.84 8.42
CA SER A 330 -44.29 42.96 8.44
C SER A 330 -43.43 42.96 7.17
N ALA A 331 -42.95 44.13 6.75
CA ALA A 331 -42.07 44.27 5.58
C ALA A 331 -40.86 43.31 5.60
N GLU A 332 -40.24 43.12 6.77
CA GLU A 332 -39.11 42.20 7.01
C GLU A 332 -39.44 40.70 6.80
N GLU A 333 -40.74 40.35 6.82
CA GLU A 333 -41.29 38.99 6.68
C GLU A 333 -42.01 38.80 5.33
N ALA A 334 -41.99 39.81 4.45
CA ALA A 334 -42.67 39.83 3.16
C ALA A 334 -41.79 39.33 2.00
N THR A 335 -40.48 39.55 2.04
CA THR A 335 -39.52 39.11 1.02
C THR A 335 -38.26 38.50 1.64
N LEU A 336 -37.60 37.61 0.89
CA LEU A 336 -36.38 36.92 1.34
C LEU A 336 -35.21 37.91 1.47
N ASP A 337 -35.04 38.72 0.42
CA ASP A 337 -33.91 39.64 0.19
C ASP A 337 -34.00 40.99 0.92
N GLY A 338 -35.11 41.24 1.62
CA GLY A 338 -35.33 42.49 2.39
C GLY A 338 -35.70 43.72 1.54
N THR A 339 -35.65 43.63 0.21
CA THR A 339 -36.31 44.59 -0.67
C THR A 339 -37.81 44.36 -0.64
N TYR A 340 -38.54 45.23 0.05
CA TYR A 340 -40.00 45.23 0.11
C TYR A 340 -40.52 46.51 -0.54
N ASP A 341 -41.27 46.35 -1.65
CA ASP A 341 -42.04 47.43 -2.26
C ASP A 341 -43.55 47.14 -2.09
N PRO A 342 -44.33 48.04 -1.49
CA PRO A 342 -45.79 47.92 -1.42
C PRO A 342 -46.47 47.77 -2.79
N ALA A 343 -45.87 48.29 -3.87
CA ALA A 343 -46.42 48.22 -5.23
C ALA A 343 -46.48 46.80 -5.80
N ASP A 344 -45.63 45.88 -5.33
CA ASP A 344 -45.61 44.46 -5.75
C ASP A 344 -46.81 43.66 -5.19
N TYR A 345 -47.60 44.24 -4.28
CA TYR A 345 -48.67 43.58 -3.54
C TYR A 345 -50.02 44.30 -3.67
N PRO A 346 -50.62 44.38 -4.88
CA PRO A 346 -51.93 45.01 -5.06
C PRO A 346 -53.03 44.25 -4.31
N ALA A 347 -54.12 44.95 -3.98
CA ALA A 347 -55.27 44.38 -3.30
C ALA A 347 -55.88 43.18 -4.06
N ASP A 348 -56.43 42.23 -3.32
CA ASP A 348 -56.96 40.93 -3.75
C ASP A 348 -55.93 39.90 -4.27
N THR A 349 -54.63 40.21 -4.25
CA THR A 349 -53.54 39.24 -4.52
C THR A 349 -53.57 38.08 -3.53
N GLU A 350 -53.49 36.83 -4.01
CA GLU A 350 -53.36 35.65 -3.16
C GLU A 350 -51.90 35.39 -2.77
N LEU A 351 -51.63 35.28 -1.47
CA LEU A 351 -50.32 34.94 -0.91
C LEU A 351 -50.40 33.65 -0.10
N GLU A 352 -49.38 32.80 -0.20
CA GLU A 352 -49.19 31.66 0.69
C GLU A 352 -48.32 32.09 1.87
N VAL A 353 -48.86 31.95 3.09
CA VAL A 353 -48.24 32.46 4.31
C VAL A 353 -48.25 31.44 5.43
N LYS A 354 -47.25 31.52 6.30
CA LYS A 354 -47.10 30.68 7.49
C LYS A 354 -47.48 31.47 8.73
N LEU A 355 -48.38 30.91 9.55
CA LEU A 355 -48.77 31.52 10.83
C LEU A 355 -47.62 31.43 11.85
N LEU A 356 -47.06 32.57 12.25
CA LEU A 356 -45.96 32.63 13.22
C LEU A 356 -46.45 32.57 14.67
N ALA A 357 -47.55 33.27 14.99
CA ALA A 357 -48.10 33.32 16.34
C ALA A 357 -49.63 33.50 16.32
N SER A 358 -50.32 32.73 17.16
CA SER A 358 -51.74 32.91 17.41
C SER A 358 -51.96 33.90 18.57
N ARG A 359 -52.57 35.06 18.26
CA ARG A 359 -53.22 35.99 19.21
C ARG A 359 -52.26 36.75 20.15
N THR A 360 -51.99 38.00 19.80
CA THR A 360 -51.54 39.04 20.75
C THR A 360 -52.76 39.78 21.32
N GLU A 361 -52.55 40.64 22.33
CA GLU A 361 -53.63 41.34 23.06
C GLU A 361 -54.48 42.23 22.14
N ASP A 362 -53.90 42.76 21.06
CA ASP A 362 -54.58 43.58 20.03
C ASP A 362 -55.40 42.78 19.01
N GLY A 363 -55.45 41.44 19.12
CA GLY A 363 -56.32 40.58 18.31
C GLY A 363 -55.84 40.24 16.89
N VAL A 364 -54.75 40.85 16.39
CA VAL A 364 -54.22 40.61 15.04
C VAL A 364 -53.35 39.35 14.96
N TYR A 365 -53.42 38.61 13.85
CA TYR A 365 -52.58 37.42 13.58
C TYR A 365 -51.31 37.80 12.80
N ARG A 366 -50.14 37.29 13.21
CA ARG A 366 -48.88 37.52 12.50
C ARG A 366 -48.53 36.38 11.55
N PHE A 367 -48.25 36.75 10.31
CA PHE A 367 -47.94 35.85 9.21
C PHE A 367 -46.56 36.17 8.62
N SER A 368 -45.89 35.16 8.07
CA SER A 368 -44.66 35.31 7.29
C SER A 368 -44.84 34.70 5.91
N LYS A 369 -44.50 35.49 4.87
CA LYS A 369 -44.36 35.01 3.49
C LYS A 369 -42.94 34.49 3.28
N LYS A 370 -41.93 35.17 3.83
CA LYS A 370 -40.53 34.77 3.84
C LYS A 370 -40.33 33.32 4.29
N ALA A 371 -40.96 32.91 5.40
CA ALA A 371 -40.89 31.54 5.91
C ALA A 371 -41.63 30.48 5.07
N VAL A 372 -42.35 30.87 4.00
CA VAL A 372 -42.91 29.98 2.97
C VAL A 372 -42.01 29.95 1.74
N ASP A 373 -41.45 31.10 1.35
CA ASP A 373 -40.51 31.21 0.23
C ASP A 373 -39.19 30.47 0.55
N GLU A 374 -38.65 30.59 1.79
CA GLU A 374 -37.53 29.76 2.30
C GLU A 374 -37.82 28.25 2.21
N ILE A 375 -39.06 27.84 2.47
CA ILE A 375 -39.47 26.43 2.37
C ILE A 375 -39.48 25.96 0.91
N LYS A 376 -39.98 26.79 0.00
CA LYS A 376 -40.04 26.49 -1.45
C LYS A 376 -38.66 26.46 -2.09
N GLU A 377 -37.75 27.34 -1.69
CA GLU A 377 -36.36 27.29 -2.13
C GLU A 377 -35.65 26.05 -1.60
N GLY A 378 -35.84 25.72 -0.32
CA GLY A 378 -35.31 24.49 0.25
C GLY A 378 -35.84 23.22 -0.45
N ASP A 379 -37.14 23.17 -0.78
CA ASP A 379 -37.72 22.04 -1.54
C ASP A 379 -37.13 21.94 -2.96
N LYS A 380 -36.88 23.06 -3.66
CA LYS A 380 -36.15 23.05 -4.96
C LYS A 380 -34.72 22.52 -4.81
N VAL A 381 -34.03 22.86 -3.72
CA VAL A 381 -32.70 22.32 -3.44
C VAL A 381 -32.79 20.81 -3.18
N VAL A 382 -33.82 20.32 -2.50
CA VAL A 382 -34.06 18.87 -2.34
C VAL A 382 -34.24 18.16 -3.68
N ASP A 383 -34.89 18.78 -4.67
CA ASP A 383 -34.94 18.23 -6.03
C ASP A 383 -33.54 18.13 -6.66
N THR A 384 -32.68 19.16 -6.55
CA THR A 384 -31.29 19.07 -7.05
C THR A 384 -30.43 18.03 -6.30
N ILE A 385 -30.74 17.78 -5.02
CA ILE A 385 -30.09 16.74 -4.21
C ILE A 385 -30.46 15.33 -4.72
N ARG A 386 -31.68 15.13 -5.25
CA ARG A 386 -32.07 13.84 -5.87
C ARG A 386 -31.14 13.48 -7.03
N ASP A 387 -30.70 14.45 -7.82
CA ASP A 387 -29.75 14.25 -8.93
C ASP A 387 -28.29 14.03 -8.47
N GLY A 388 -28.04 14.03 -7.15
CA GLY A 388 -26.75 13.71 -6.55
C GLY A 388 -25.82 14.91 -6.37
N GLN A 389 -26.34 16.14 -6.45
CA GLN A 389 -25.55 17.34 -6.21
C GLN A 389 -25.22 17.52 -4.72
N GLU A 390 -24.06 18.14 -4.46
CA GLU A 390 -23.65 18.59 -3.13
C GLU A 390 -24.48 19.81 -2.71
N PHE A 391 -24.82 19.90 -1.43
CA PHE A 391 -25.63 20.98 -0.88
C PHE A 391 -25.06 21.51 0.43
N GLU A 392 -25.42 22.75 0.77
CA GLU A 392 -25.08 23.35 2.04
C GLU A 392 -26.25 23.29 3.02
N LEU A 393 -25.96 22.90 4.27
CA LEU A 393 -26.95 22.83 5.33
C LEU A 393 -26.42 23.53 6.58
N LYS A 394 -27.24 24.43 7.14
CA LYS A 394 -27.03 24.97 8.49
C LYS A 394 -27.54 23.97 9.54
N ILE A 395 -26.70 23.66 10.51
CA ILE A 395 -27.04 22.70 11.57
C ILE A 395 -27.87 23.38 12.66
N ASP A 396 -29.08 22.89 12.90
CA ASP A 396 -30.00 23.43 13.90
C ASP A 396 -29.70 22.91 15.31
N ARG A 397 -29.43 21.59 15.43
CA ARG A 397 -29.16 20.95 16.72
C ARG A 397 -28.26 19.73 16.61
N ALA A 398 -27.55 19.44 17.70
CA ALA A 398 -26.85 18.18 17.90
C ALA A 398 -27.66 17.28 18.84
N VAL A 399 -27.66 15.96 18.57
CA VAL A 399 -28.23 14.94 19.45
C VAL A 399 -27.08 14.17 20.09
N GLU A 400 -26.98 14.23 21.42
CA GLU A 400 -25.95 13.54 22.17
C GLU A 400 -26.15 12.01 22.19
N ARG A 401 -25.07 11.29 22.48
CA ARG A 401 -25.06 9.83 22.51
C ARG A 401 -25.65 9.30 23.83
N ASP A 402 -26.83 8.70 23.80
CA ASP A 402 -27.39 7.99 24.95
C ASP A 402 -26.65 6.65 25.16
N VAL A 403 -25.77 6.64 26.16
CA VAL A 403 -24.94 5.49 26.53
C VAL A 403 -25.77 4.32 27.07
N ALA A 404 -26.91 4.59 27.72
CA ALA A 404 -27.76 3.56 28.31
C ALA A 404 -28.53 2.78 27.24
N LYS A 405 -28.86 3.42 26.10
CA LYS A 405 -29.64 2.81 25.01
C LYS A 405 -28.80 2.37 23.80
N LYS A 406 -27.47 2.37 23.88
CA LYS A 406 -26.53 2.13 22.76
C LYS A 406 -26.80 3.03 21.52
N LYS A 407 -27.47 4.18 21.70
CA LYS A 407 -27.95 5.04 20.61
C LYS A 407 -26.85 5.98 20.10
N GLY A 408 -26.65 6.03 18.78
CA GLY A 408 -25.61 6.84 18.14
C GLY A 408 -25.99 8.32 18.04
N GLY A 409 -25.09 9.23 18.46
CA GLY A 409 -25.30 10.67 18.29
C GLY A 409 -25.17 11.14 16.84
N GLY A 410 -25.68 12.34 16.55
CA GLY A 410 -25.64 12.94 15.21
C GLY A 410 -26.08 14.41 15.20
N LEU A 411 -26.05 15.03 14.02
CA LEU A 411 -26.52 16.39 13.79
C LEU A 411 -27.84 16.39 13.02
N LEU A 412 -28.69 17.38 13.28
CA LEU A 412 -29.95 17.63 12.59
C LEU A 412 -29.99 19.06 12.06
N GLY A 413 -30.49 19.23 10.85
CA GLY A 413 -30.83 20.53 10.26
C GLY A 413 -32.03 20.42 9.34
N LYS A 414 -32.73 21.53 9.09
CA LYS A 414 -33.87 21.60 8.17
C LYS A 414 -33.47 22.16 6.81
N LEU A 415 -34.01 21.55 5.75
CA LEU A 415 -33.87 22.00 4.38
C LEU A 415 -35.24 21.94 3.70
N GLY A 416 -35.86 23.10 3.48
CA GLY A 416 -37.23 23.16 2.97
C GLY A 416 -38.23 22.51 3.92
N THR A 417 -39.01 21.57 3.39
CA THR A 417 -39.89 20.70 4.18
C THR A 417 -39.21 19.43 4.70
N TYR A 418 -37.95 19.17 4.36
CA TYR A 418 -37.23 17.95 4.72
C TYR A 418 -36.35 18.14 5.96
N THR A 419 -36.27 17.10 6.78
CA THR A 419 -35.33 17.03 7.90
C THR A 419 -34.09 16.25 7.48
N VAL A 420 -32.92 16.89 7.56
CA VAL A 420 -31.63 16.30 7.20
C VAL A 420 -30.93 15.80 8.47
N PHE A 421 -30.52 14.53 8.47
CA PHE A 421 -29.78 13.88 9.55
C PHE A 421 -28.37 13.50 9.10
N ILE A 422 -27.38 13.80 9.95
CA ILE A 422 -25.96 13.51 9.71
C ILE A 422 -25.44 12.68 10.89
N PRO A 423 -25.17 11.38 10.72
CA PRO A 423 -24.60 10.54 11.78
C PRO A 423 -23.22 11.05 12.24
N ALA A 424 -22.87 10.94 13.52
CA ALA A 424 -21.58 11.44 14.03
C ALA A 424 -20.33 10.80 13.37
N SER A 425 -20.46 9.60 12.80
CA SER A 425 -19.44 8.90 12.01
C SER A 425 -19.29 9.42 10.56
N GLN A 426 -20.21 10.26 10.10
CA GLN A 426 -20.29 10.79 8.73
C GLN A 426 -19.92 12.28 8.63
N ILE A 427 -19.53 12.92 9.73
CA ILE A 427 -19.10 14.33 9.78
C ILE A 427 -17.61 14.46 9.38
N LYS A 428 -16.76 13.52 9.81
CA LYS A 428 -15.32 13.49 9.54
C LYS A 428 -14.81 12.07 9.40
N GLU A 429 -13.60 11.93 8.84
CA GLU A 429 -12.87 10.65 8.71
C GLU A 429 -12.70 9.92 10.04
N ARG A 430 -12.52 10.67 11.15
CA ARG A 430 -12.47 10.13 12.52
C ARG A 430 -13.75 10.48 13.28
N TYR A 431 -14.20 9.56 14.13
CA TYR A 431 -15.37 9.75 14.98
C TYR A 431 -15.25 11.02 15.82
N VAL A 432 -16.27 11.88 15.76
CA VAL A 432 -16.35 13.12 16.53
C VAL A 432 -17.22 12.87 17.76
N SER A 433 -16.61 12.94 18.95
CA SER A 433 -17.32 12.77 20.23
C SER A 433 -18.05 14.03 20.70
N ASP A 434 -17.58 15.22 20.32
CA ASP A 434 -18.22 16.49 20.65
C ASP A 434 -18.83 17.16 19.42
N LEU A 435 -20.17 17.18 19.40
CA LEU A 435 -21.00 17.67 18.31
C LEU A 435 -21.42 19.14 18.48
N LYS A 436 -21.27 19.70 19.70
CA LYS A 436 -21.68 21.08 20.03
C LYS A 436 -21.01 22.14 19.13
N PRO A 437 -19.72 22.02 18.75
CA PRO A 437 -19.05 23.02 17.91
C PRO A 437 -19.54 23.09 16.47
N TYR A 438 -20.46 22.22 16.03
CA TYR A 438 -21.02 22.19 14.68
C TYR A 438 -22.43 22.78 14.60
N VAL A 439 -23.11 22.95 15.73
CA VAL A 439 -24.42 23.62 15.80
C VAL A 439 -24.28 25.08 15.37
N GLY A 440 -25.18 25.56 14.51
CA GLY A 440 -25.17 26.89 13.93
C GLY A 440 -24.19 27.10 12.77
N LYS A 441 -23.33 26.12 12.44
CA LYS A 441 -22.44 26.18 11.27
C LYS A 441 -23.12 25.61 10.03
N THR A 442 -22.70 26.12 8.87
CA THR A 442 -23.03 25.54 7.57
C THR A 442 -22.01 24.46 7.21
N LEU A 443 -22.47 23.30 6.75
CA LEU A 443 -21.64 22.20 6.26
C LEU A 443 -22.03 21.88 4.81
N ARG A 444 -21.04 21.64 3.95
CA ARG A 444 -21.23 20.99 2.64
C ARG A 444 -21.47 19.50 2.85
N LEU A 445 -22.51 18.95 2.23
CA LEU A 445 -23.00 17.60 2.42
C LEU A 445 -23.41 16.96 1.09
N GLU A 446 -23.30 15.63 1.03
CA GLU A 446 -23.81 14.80 -0.06
C GLU A 446 -24.86 13.83 0.48
N ARG A 447 -25.89 13.51 -0.30
CA ARG A 447 -26.92 12.56 0.16
C ARG A 447 -26.38 11.14 0.21
N LEU A 448 -26.74 10.43 1.28
CA LEU A 448 -26.67 8.97 1.35
C LEU A 448 -28.03 8.36 1.00
N GLU A 449 -29.12 8.90 1.57
CA GLU A 449 -30.47 8.35 1.45
C GLU A 449 -31.51 9.47 1.49
N ILE A 450 -32.63 9.29 0.78
CA ILE A 450 -33.81 10.15 0.87
C ILE A 450 -35.04 9.28 1.10
N ASN A 451 -35.89 9.68 2.05
CA ASN A 451 -37.17 9.06 2.35
C ASN A 451 -38.26 10.12 2.18
N ASP A 452 -38.95 10.07 1.05
CA ASP A 452 -39.97 11.04 0.67
C ASP A 452 -41.26 10.93 1.49
N GLU A 453 -41.64 9.71 1.91
CA GLU A 453 -42.83 9.48 2.75
C GLU A 453 -42.74 10.19 4.10
N LYS A 454 -41.55 10.17 4.72
CA LYS A 454 -41.27 10.77 6.03
C LYS A 454 -40.63 12.16 5.93
N LYS A 455 -40.40 12.68 4.71
CA LYS A 455 -39.63 13.89 4.39
C LYS A 455 -38.28 13.98 5.11
N ARG A 456 -37.44 12.95 4.91
CA ARG A 456 -36.11 12.83 5.57
C ARG A 456 -35.00 12.63 4.56
N ILE A 457 -33.83 13.19 4.85
CA ILE A 457 -32.60 12.99 4.08
C ILE A 457 -31.50 12.57 5.05
N VAL A 458 -30.80 11.49 4.76
CA VAL A 458 -29.56 11.12 5.46
C VAL A 458 -28.41 11.62 4.62
N ALA A 459 -27.50 12.40 5.20
CA ALA A 459 -26.42 13.05 4.49
C ALA A 459 -25.04 12.81 5.16
N SER A 460 -23.98 12.97 4.38
CA SER A 460 -22.60 12.79 4.83
C SER A 460 -21.71 13.93 4.34
N GLN A 461 -20.89 14.47 5.26
CA GLN A 461 -19.80 15.37 4.92
C GLN A 461 -18.53 14.58 4.55
N LYS A 462 -18.40 13.35 5.07
CA LYS A 462 -17.23 12.50 4.88
C LYS A 462 -17.00 12.16 3.41
N VAL A 463 -18.06 11.93 2.62
CA VAL A 463 -17.96 11.59 1.17
C VAL A 463 -17.25 12.70 0.39
N ILE A 464 -17.60 13.96 0.62
CA ILE A 464 -16.97 15.12 -0.04
C ILE A 464 -15.50 15.24 0.38
N ILE A 465 -15.21 15.09 1.68
CA ILE A 465 -13.83 15.12 2.20
C ILE A 465 -12.98 13.99 1.61
N GLU A 466 -13.55 12.80 1.43
CA GLU A 466 -12.88 11.65 0.79
C GLU A 466 -12.66 11.87 -0.71
N ARG A 467 -13.62 12.47 -1.44
CA ARG A 467 -13.48 12.85 -2.85
C ARG A 467 -12.38 13.89 -3.05
N GLU A 468 -12.46 15.04 -2.36
CA GLU A 468 -11.45 16.12 -2.44
C GLU A 468 -10.04 15.62 -2.04
N ARG A 469 -9.95 14.67 -1.10
CA ARG A 469 -8.69 14.02 -0.73
C ARG A 469 -8.20 13.08 -1.82
N LYS A 470 -9.06 12.26 -2.42
CA LYS A 470 -8.68 11.31 -3.47
C LYS A 470 -8.20 12.03 -4.73
N GLU A 471 -8.86 13.13 -5.11
CA GLU A 471 -8.40 13.99 -6.21
C GLU A 471 -7.01 14.58 -5.91
N ARG A 472 -6.81 15.08 -4.69
CA ARG A 472 -5.50 15.57 -4.25
C ARG A 472 -4.44 14.47 -4.21
N GLU A 473 -4.83 13.24 -3.88
CA GLU A 473 -3.98 12.05 -3.93
C GLU A 473 -3.57 11.72 -5.36
N GLU A 474 -4.52 11.70 -6.30
CA GLU A 474 -4.26 11.41 -7.71
C GLU A 474 -3.39 12.49 -8.35
N ILE A 475 -3.62 13.77 -8.03
CA ILE A 475 -2.74 14.89 -8.43
C ILE A 475 -1.34 14.74 -7.82
N PHE A 476 -1.22 14.36 -6.54
CA PHE A 476 0.08 14.13 -5.91
C PHE A 476 0.83 12.98 -6.58
N TRP A 477 0.22 11.80 -6.73
CA TRP A 477 0.85 10.64 -7.35
C TRP A 477 1.13 10.81 -8.85
N ALA A 478 0.38 11.64 -9.58
CA ALA A 478 0.67 11.98 -10.96
C ALA A 478 1.93 12.86 -11.10
N ASN A 479 2.19 13.74 -10.14
CA ASN A 479 3.34 14.65 -10.14
C ASN A 479 4.59 14.08 -9.43
N VAL A 480 4.42 13.11 -8.52
CA VAL A 480 5.51 12.51 -7.72
C VAL A 480 6.21 11.40 -8.52
N VAL A 481 6.99 11.82 -9.51
CA VAL A 481 7.88 10.97 -10.32
C VAL A 481 9.30 11.01 -9.72
N PRO A 482 10.05 9.89 -9.69
CA PRO A 482 11.46 9.90 -9.30
C PRO A 482 12.29 10.94 -10.10
N GLY A 483 13.10 11.72 -9.39
CA GLY A 483 13.89 12.83 -9.95
C GLY A 483 13.27 14.22 -9.80
N VAL A 484 11.96 14.32 -9.49
CA VAL A 484 11.29 15.63 -9.29
C VAL A 484 11.70 16.26 -7.95
N ILE A 485 11.89 17.58 -7.94
CA ILE A 485 12.11 18.37 -6.73
C ILE A 485 10.75 18.76 -6.12
N VAL A 486 10.56 18.48 -4.83
CA VAL A 486 9.34 18.76 -4.07
C VAL A 486 9.64 19.54 -2.79
N ASN A 487 8.77 20.49 -2.44
CA ASN A 487 8.92 21.31 -1.23
C ASN A 487 8.25 20.63 -0.03
N GLY A 488 9.05 20.19 0.94
CA GLY A 488 8.58 19.40 2.08
C GLY A 488 8.80 20.08 3.44
N LYS A 489 7.80 19.99 4.34
CA LYS A 489 7.89 20.49 5.71
C LYS A 489 8.25 19.36 6.68
N VAL A 490 9.36 19.47 7.39
CA VAL A 490 9.79 18.45 8.37
C VAL A 490 8.78 18.36 9.52
N LYS A 491 8.12 17.21 9.69
CA LYS A 491 7.16 16.94 10.79
C LYS A 491 7.86 16.42 12.04
N SER A 492 8.78 15.47 11.89
CA SER A 492 9.53 14.86 13.00
C SER A 492 10.84 14.25 12.51
N ILE A 493 11.76 14.02 13.43
CA ILE A 493 13.08 13.44 13.17
C ILE A 493 13.24 12.20 14.05
N SER A 494 13.85 11.15 13.50
CA SER A 494 14.08 9.86 14.16
C SER A 494 15.51 9.39 13.88
N LYS A 495 16.01 8.42 14.65
CA LYS A 495 17.38 7.90 14.52
C LYS A 495 17.71 7.29 13.14
N PHE A 496 16.69 6.91 12.37
CA PHE A 496 16.85 6.34 11.02
C PHE A 496 16.55 7.31 9.86
N GLY A 497 16.05 8.52 10.14
CA GLY A 497 15.62 9.46 9.10
C GLY A 497 14.70 10.57 9.58
N ALA A 498 14.35 11.47 8.67
CA ALA A 498 13.39 12.56 8.89
C ALA A 498 12.06 12.27 8.19
N PHE A 499 10.95 12.53 8.89
CA PHE A 499 9.60 12.52 8.32
C PHE A 499 9.27 13.92 7.81
N VAL A 500 8.96 14.00 6.52
CA VAL A 500 8.74 15.25 5.80
C VAL A 500 7.37 15.19 5.16
N SER A 501 6.55 16.22 5.36
CA SER A 501 5.24 16.31 4.75
C SER A 501 5.27 17.16 3.50
N VAL A 502 4.90 16.57 2.36
CA VAL A 502 4.78 17.20 1.05
C VAL A 502 3.30 17.18 0.69
N ASP A 503 2.70 18.36 0.48
CA ASP A 503 1.28 18.57 0.12
C ASP A 503 0.21 17.79 0.93
N GLY A 504 0.56 17.39 2.16
CA GLY A 504 -0.29 16.66 3.09
C GLY A 504 0.08 15.18 3.26
N TYR A 505 0.86 14.61 2.34
CA TYR A 505 1.38 13.25 2.43
C TYR A 505 2.60 13.16 3.33
N ASP A 506 2.88 11.96 3.87
CA ASP A 506 4.02 11.70 4.74
C ASP A 506 5.11 10.92 3.99
N CYS A 507 6.24 11.60 3.80
CA CYS A 507 7.41 11.10 3.09
C CYS A 507 8.57 10.87 4.07
N LEU A 508 9.51 9.99 3.69
CA LEU A 508 10.65 9.63 4.53
C LEU A 508 11.96 9.99 3.83
N VAL A 509 12.81 10.76 4.50
CA VAL A 509 14.20 10.98 4.12
C VAL A 509 15.06 10.05 4.98
N HIS A 510 15.72 9.07 4.39
CA HIS A 510 16.58 8.15 5.13
C HIS A 510 17.89 8.85 5.54
N ILE A 511 18.51 8.46 6.67
CA ILE A 511 19.73 9.13 7.16
C ILE A 511 20.87 9.13 6.12
N SER A 512 20.98 8.06 5.33
CA SER A 512 21.93 7.92 4.23
C SER A 512 21.63 8.78 3.00
N ASP A 513 20.55 9.56 3.00
CA ASP A 513 20.11 10.46 1.92
C ASP A 513 20.05 11.94 2.34
N ILE A 514 20.52 12.27 3.56
CA ILE A 514 20.50 13.64 4.10
C ILE A 514 21.77 14.46 3.75
N SER A 515 22.98 13.93 3.95
CA SER A 515 24.23 14.66 3.62
C SER A 515 25.37 13.72 3.23
N TRP A 516 26.19 14.14 2.28
CA TRP A 516 27.36 13.39 1.79
C TRP A 516 28.40 13.16 2.89
N VAL A 517 28.52 14.10 3.83
CA VAL A 517 29.47 14.06 4.95
C VAL A 517 28.83 13.39 6.17
N LYS A 518 29.61 12.65 6.97
CA LYS A 518 29.14 12.09 8.25
C LYS A 518 28.87 13.21 9.27
N PHE A 519 27.61 13.38 9.67
CA PHE A 519 27.16 14.34 10.68
C PHE A 519 26.71 13.63 11.96
N LYS A 520 26.71 14.33 13.11
CA LYS A 520 26.39 13.74 14.42
C LYS A 520 24.90 13.53 14.65
N SER A 521 24.04 14.42 14.18
CA SER A 521 22.58 14.30 14.32
C SER A 521 21.84 15.04 13.21
N ILE A 522 20.70 14.50 12.79
CA ILE A 522 19.89 15.03 11.66
C ILE A 522 19.40 16.47 11.94
N GLU A 523 19.19 16.78 13.22
CA GLU A 523 18.70 18.07 13.74
C GLU A 523 19.64 19.25 13.43
N ASP A 524 20.94 19.00 13.20
CA ASP A 524 21.92 20.00 12.79
C ASP A 524 21.66 20.53 11.37
N ILE A 525 21.03 19.71 10.52
CA ILE A 525 20.82 19.97 9.08
C ILE A 525 19.36 20.31 8.79
N LEU A 526 18.43 19.49 9.28
CA LEU A 526 16.99 19.63 9.06
C LEU A 526 16.32 20.07 10.37
N LYS A 527 15.69 21.24 10.36
CA LYS A 527 14.94 21.76 11.52
C LYS A 527 13.46 21.40 11.42
N VAL A 528 12.93 20.79 12.49
CA VAL A 528 11.50 20.48 12.62
C VAL A 528 10.66 21.73 12.39
N GLY A 529 9.59 21.60 11.61
CA GLY A 529 8.68 22.69 11.27
C GLY A 529 9.14 23.60 10.12
N LYS A 530 10.39 23.53 9.65
CA LYS A 530 10.83 24.26 8.45
C LYS A 530 10.52 23.50 7.15
N LYS A 531 10.38 24.28 6.07
CA LYS A 531 10.29 23.80 4.69
C LYS A 531 11.68 23.73 4.07
N TYR A 532 11.93 22.67 3.32
CA TYR A 532 13.15 22.46 2.53
C TYR A 532 12.74 21.78 1.21
N ASP A 533 13.56 21.94 0.19
CA ASP A 533 13.38 21.22 -1.08
C ASP A 533 14.07 19.85 -1.00
N PHE A 534 13.43 18.83 -1.56
CA PHE A 534 13.92 17.45 -1.59
C PHE A 534 13.69 16.84 -2.97
N VAL A 535 14.54 15.91 -3.39
CA VAL A 535 14.34 15.13 -4.62
C VAL A 535 13.61 13.83 -4.30
N VAL A 536 12.61 13.47 -5.11
CA VAL A 536 11.95 12.16 -5.03
C VAL A 536 12.91 11.08 -5.51
N LEU A 537 13.31 10.16 -4.63
CA LEU A 537 14.19 9.04 -4.99
C LEU A 537 13.40 7.82 -5.44
N LYS A 538 12.31 7.52 -4.73
CA LYS A 538 11.43 6.40 -5.03
C LYS A 538 10.02 6.67 -4.55
N ALA A 539 9.05 6.48 -5.43
CA ALA A 539 7.63 6.56 -5.13
C ALA A 539 7.05 5.12 -5.17
N ASP A 540 6.50 4.63 -4.04
CA ASP A 540 5.86 3.32 -3.93
C ASP A 540 4.36 3.52 -3.66
N ARG A 541 3.58 3.53 -4.74
CA ARG A 541 2.12 3.79 -4.73
C ARG A 541 1.33 2.69 -4.01
N GLU A 542 1.81 1.43 -4.04
CA GLU A 542 1.16 0.33 -3.33
C GLU A 542 1.31 0.46 -1.81
N LYS A 543 2.46 0.94 -1.33
CA LYS A 543 2.73 1.10 0.10
C LYS A 543 2.41 2.49 0.65
N GLY A 544 1.96 3.42 -0.19
CA GLY A 544 1.70 4.80 0.18
C GLY A 544 2.95 5.54 0.69
N LYS A 545 4.14 5.17 0.21
CA LYS A 545 5.43 5.67 0.74
C LYS A 545 6.27 6.32 -0.35
N VAL A 546 6.72 7.54 -0.06
CA VAL A 546 7.66 8.28 -0.90
C VAL A 546 8.98 8.45 -0.15
N SER A 547 10.05 7.92 -0.73
CA SER A 547 11.42 8.14 -0.27
C SER A 547 11.97 9.41 -0.92
N LEU A 548 12.42 10.33 -0.08
CA LEU A 548 12.99 11.61 -0.46
C LEU A 548 14.50 11.64 -0.16
N GLY A 549 15.23 12.44 -0.94
CA GLY A 549 16.65 12.70 -0.75
C GLY A 549 16.96 14.19 -0.70
N TYR A 550 17.89 14.58 0.16
CA TYR A 550 18.39 15.96 0.28
C TYR A 550 19.78 16.11 -0.35
N LYS A 551 20.57 15.02 -0.39
CA LYS A 551 21.92 14.97 -0.99
C LYS A 551 22.00 15.43 -2.43
N GLN A 552 20.98 15.13 -3.23
CA GLN A 552 20.96 15.34 -4.67
C GLN A 552 20.89 16.84 -5.04
N LEU A 553 20.59 17.71 -4.08
CA LEU A 553 20.60 19.17 -4.22
C LEU A 553 21.92 19.81 -3.76
N GLN A 554 22.84 19.02 -3.21
CA GLN A 554 24.17 19.46 -2.79
C GLN A 554 25.21 19.05 -3.84
N LYS A 555 26.13 19.96 -4.19
CA LYS A 555 27.32 19.61 -5.01
C LYS A 555 28.03 18.41 -4.38
N HIS A 556 28.48 17.46 -5.20
CA HIS A 556 29.21 16.30 -4.68
C HIS A 556 30.56 16.77 -4.12
N PRO A 557 31.04 16.30 -2.95
CA PRO A 557 32.28 16.78 -2.35
C PRO A 557 33.50 16.66 -3.26
N PHE A 558 33.53 15.64 -4.13
CA PHE A 558 34.57 15.45 -5.15
C PHE A 558 34.59 16.57 -6.21
N ASP A 559 33.43 17.12 -6.60
CA ASP A 559 33.36 18.20 -7.57
C ASP A 559 33.91 19.50 -6.97
N VAL A 560 33.60 19.73 -5.67
CA VAL A 560 34.15 20.85 -4.89
C VAL A 560 35.67 20.68 -4.71
N ALA A 561 36.16 19.47 -4.43
CA ALA A 561 37.58 19.18 -4.34
C ALA A 561 38.32 19.42 -5.67
N ILE A 562 37.68 19.17 -6.82
CA ILE A 562 38.24 19.50 -8.15
C ILE A 562 38.23 21.01 -8.42
N GLU A 563 37.14 21.71 -8.06
CA GLU A 563 37.04 23.17 -8.18
C GLU A 563 38.09 23.88 -7.30
N ASN A 564 38.34 23.38 -6.07
CA ASN A 564 39.30 23.95 -5.12
C ASN A 564 40.76 23.54 -5.40
N HIS A 565 40.98 22.28 -5.82
CA HIS A 565 42.32 21.68 -5.98
C HIS A 565 42.52 21.08 -7.39
N PRO A 566 42.69 21.94 -8.42
CA PRO A 566 42.99 21.49 -9.78
C PRO A 566 44.34 20.76 -9.86
N VAL A 567 44.52 19.95 -10.92
CA VAL A 567 45.78 19.21 -11.17
C VAL A 567 46.97 20.17 -11.19
N GLY A 568 48.00 19.85 -10.41
CA GLY A 568 49.19 20.68 -10.20
C GLY A 568 49.12 21.62 -8.98
N SER A 569 47.97 21.75 -8.31
CA SER A 569 47.86 22.48 -7.03
C SER A 569 48.57 21.73 -5.88
N THR A 570 49.02 22.49 -4.89
CA THR A 570 49.63 21.99 -3.65
C THR A 570 48.77 22.39 -2.46
N PHE A 571 48.59 21.49 -1.51
CA PHE A 571 47.83 21.75 -0.28
C PHE A 571 48.36 20.88 0.87
N THR A 572 48.07 21.27 2.11
CA THR A 572 48.37 20.47 3.29
C THR A 572 47.15 19.64 3.65
N GLY A 573 47.29 18.31 3.62
CA GLY A 573 46.22 17.37 3.95
C GLY A 573 46.62 16.45 5.09
N LYS A 574 45.63 15.87 5.78
CA LYS A 574 45.85 14.99 6.93
C LYS A 574 45.77 13.52 6.55
N ILE A 575 46.70 12.70 6.99
CA ILE A 575 46.67 11.25 6.72
C ILE A 575 45.54 10.58 7.50
N THR A 576 44.57 9.98 6.81
CA THR A 576 43.44 9.25 7.41
C THR A 576 43.76 7.77 7.64
N SER A 577 44.56 7.17 6.75
CA SER A 577 44.91 5.75 6.78
C SER A 577 46.21 5.48 6.00
N ILE A 578 46.95 4.44 6.39
CA ILE A 578 48.17 4.00 5.69
C ILE A 578 48.03 2.53 5.35
N MET A 579 48.29 2.19 4.08
CA MET A 579 48.33 0.81 3.57
C MET A 579 49.71 0.49 2.97
N PRO A 580 50.06 -0.79 2.77
CA PRO A 580 51.37 -1.18 2.24
C PRO A 580 51.74 -0.60 0.87
N PHE A 581 50.76 -0.12 0.10
CA PHE A 581 50.94 0.45 -1.24
C PHE A 581 50.76 1.98 -1.30
N GLY A 582 50.29 2.63 -0.23
CA GLY A 582 50.01 4.07 -0.24
C GLY A 582 49.48 4.65 1.07
N ALA A 583 49.61 5.97 1.24
CA ALA A 583 48.92 6.73 2.28
C ALA A 583 47.67 7.39 1.70
N PHE A 584 46.58 7.37 2.48
CA PHE A 584 45.36 8.12 2.18
C PHE A 584 45.39 9.44 2.94
N VAL A 585 45.21 10.54 2.21
CA VAL A 585 45.27 11.91 2.71
C VAL A 585 43.90 12.56 2.47
N GLU A 586 43.30 13.13 3.52
CA GLU A 586 42.07 13.92 3.41
C GLU A 586 42.36 15.21 2.64
N VAL A 587 41.61 15.44 1.55
CA VAL A 587 41.71 16.62 0.69
C VAL A 587 40.67 17.66 1.11
N GLU A 588 39.42 17.20 1.24
CA GLU A 588 38.25 17.95 1.68
C GLU A 588 37.38 16.99 2.53
N PRO A 589 36.47 17.45 3.40
CA PRO A 589 35.69 16.60 4.30
C PRO A 589 34.94 15.45 3.59
N GLY A 590 35.48 14.23 3.72
CA GLY A 590 34.95 13.03 3.06
C GLY A 590 35.47 12.75 1.64
N VAL A 591 36.56 13.40 1.20
CA VAL A 591 37.30 13.10 -0.03
C VAL A 591 38.75 12.73 0.32
N GLU A 592 39.15 11.51 -0.01
CA GLU A 592 40.51 10.99 0.22
C GLU A 592 41.28 10.89 -1.11
N GLY A 593 42.52 11.36 -1.11
CA GLY A 593 43.49 11.15 -2.19
C GLY A 593 44.59 10.17 -1.77
N LEU A 594 45.17 9.45 -2.74
CA LEU A 594 46.18 8.42 -2.51
C LEU A 594 47.57 8.93 -2.90
N VAL A 595 48.51 8.88 -1.95
CA VAL A 595 49.95 9.01 -2.19
C VAL A 595 50.54 7.61 -2.32
N HIS A 596 51.06 7.25 -3.50
CA HIS A 596 51.70 5.94 -3.73
C HIS A 596 53.07 5.86 -3.03
N VAL A 597 53.53 4.66 -2.68
CA VAL A 597 54.87 4.41 -2.07
C VAL A 597 56.02 5.09 -2.82
N SER A 598 55.93 5.20 -4.15
CA SER A 598 56.94 5.82 -5.03
C SER A 598 56.95 7.35 -4.99
N GLU A 599 55.88 7.96 -4.51
CA GLU A 599 55.62 9.41 -4.51
C GLU A 599 55.62 10.01 -3.08
N ALA A 600 55.94 9.19 -2.07
CA ALA A 600 55.93 9.56 -0.66
C ALA A 600 57.24 10.23 -0.18
N SER A 601 58.37 10.02 -0.87
CA SER A 601 59.71 10.52 -0.50
C SER A 601 60.67 10.57 -1.71
N ASN A 602 61.76 11.34 -1.58
CA ASN A 602 62.88 11.36 -2.52
C ASN A 602 63.81 10.12 -2.42
N THR A 603 63.78 9.37 -1.32
CA THR A 603 64.54 8.12 -1.12
C THR A 603 63.67 6.88 -1.31
N TYR A 604 64.29 5.73 -1.65
CA TYR A 604 63.55 4.47 -1.82
C TYR A 604 63.08 3.93 -0.47
N VAL A 605 61.75 3.90 -0.25
CA VAL A 605 61.12 3.46 1.00
C VAL A 605 60.48 2.10 0.82
N LYS A 606 60.70 1.16 1.75
CA LYS A 606 60.04 -0.16 1.71
C LYS A 606 58.65 -0.16 2.38
N ASN A 607 58.41 0.70 3.38
CA ASN A 607 57.12 0.87 4.04
C ASN A 607 56.85 2.36 4.34
N ILE A 608 55.65 2.86 4.02
CA ILE A 608 55.26 4.24 4.33
C ILE A 608 55.17 4.52 5.84
N ASN A 609 54.84 3.49 6.64
CA ASN A 609 54.78 3.57 8.11
C ASN A 609 56.10 4.00 8.78
N ASP A 610 57.23 3.91 8.07
CA ASP A 610 58.55 4.34 8.59
C ASP A 610 58.75 5.86 8.49
N ILE A 611 57.89 6.58 7.74
CA ILE A 611 58.02 8.02 7.46
C ILE A 611 56.84 8.82 8.00
N TYR A 612 55.61 8.32 7.84
CA TYR A 612 54.40 9.03 8.24
C TYR A 612 53.53 8.19 9.18
N LYS A 613 52.80 8.86 10.08
CA LYS A 613 51.81 8.25 10.98
C LYS A 613 50.40 8.65 10.58
N VAL A 614 49.44 7.80 10.95
CA VAL A 614 48.02 8.12 10.80
C VAL A 614 47.69 9.34 11.67
N GLY A 615 47.21 10.40 11.04
CA GLY A 615 46.92 11.69 11.66
C GLY A 615 47.97 12.78 11.47
N ASP A 616 49.11 12.51 10.83
CA ASP A 616 50.09 13.54 10.48
C ASP A 616 49.58 14.44 9.33
N GLU A 617 50.00 15.71 9.33
CA GLU A 617 49.75 16.66 8.24
C GLU A 617 50.91 16.65 7.24
N VAL A 618 50.61 16.51 5.95
CA VAL A 618 51.59 16.39 4.87
C VAL A 618 51.22 17.33 3.73
N GLU A 619 52.21 18.06 3.23
CA GLU A 619 52.07 18.88 2.02
C GLU A 619 52.18 18.01 0.77
N VAL A 620 51.14 18.04 -0.06
CA VAL A 620 50.95 17.14 -1.19
C VAL A 620 50.51 17.91 -2.43
N LYS A 621 50.97 17.45 -3.59
CA LYS A 621 50.61 17.98 -4.90
C LYS A 621 49.63 17.04 -5.61
N VAL A 622 48.58 17.59 -6.23
CA VAL A 622 47.67 16.83 -7.09
C VAL A 622 48.39 16.50 -8.40
N LEU A 623 48.69 15.22 -8.65
CA LEU A 623 49.30 14.77 -9.90
C LEU A 623 48.28 14.41 -10.98
N ALA A 624 47.18 13.76 -10.58
CA ALA A 624 46.11 13.37 -11.48
C ALA A 624 44.79 13.25 -10.73
N VAL A 625 43.70 13.62 -11.39
CA VAL A 625 42.34 13.38 -10.93
C VAL A 625 41.68 12.46 -11.94
N ASP A 626 41.17 11.32 -11.46
CA ASP A 626 40.34 10.40 -12.22
C ASP A 626 38.88 10.62 -11.82
N SER A 627 38.11 11.23 -12.73
CA SER A 627 36.70 11.56 -12.55
C SER A 627 35.77 10.35 -12.66
N GLU A 628 36.19 9.28 -13.36
CA GLU A 628 35.38 8.06 -13.51
C GLU A 628 35.56 7.14 -12.31
N ALA A 629 36.80 6.92 -11.87
CA ALA A 629 37.11 6.11 -10.69
C ALA A 629 36.90 6.85 -9.36
N LYS A 630 36.65 8.17 -9.39
CA LYS A 630 36.62 9.09 -8.23
C LYS A 630 37.87 8.98 -7.36
N LYS A 631 39.05 9.02 -7.99
CA LYS A 631 40.36 8.93 -7.32
C LYS A 631 41.20 10.17 -7.56
N ILE A 632 41.82 10.69 -6.51
CA ILE A 632 42.82 11.76 -6.60
C ILE A 632 44.19 11.14 -6.32
N THR A 633 45.12 11.25 -7.25
CA THR A 633 46.50 10.80 -7.08
C THR A 633 47.38 11.96 -6.63
N LEU A 634 48.03 11.77 -5.49
CA LEU A 634 48.80 12.79 -4.78
C LEU A 634 50.29 12.42 -4.74
N SER A 635 51.17 13.43 -4.64
CA SER A 635 52.61 13.24 -4.42
C SER A 635 53.13 14.22 -3.39
N ALA A 636 53.79 13.70 -2.35
CA ALA A 636 54.55 14.50 -1.39
C ALA A 636 55.96 14.83 -1.93
N LYS A 637 56.51 13.93 -2.75
CA LYS A 637 57.83 14.08 -3.38
C LYS A 637 57.94 15.34 -4.22
N ALA A 638 56.88 15.72 -4.93
CA ALA A 638 56.84 16.91 -5.79
C ALA A 638 56.93 18.26 -5.04
N CYS A 639 56.85 18.25 -3.70
CA CYS A 639 57.05 19.42 -2.84
C CYS A 639 58.40 19.42 -2.10
N MET A 640 59.18 18.33 -2.18
CA MET A 640 60.49 18.23 -1.54
C MET A 640 61.61 18.81 -2.43
N PRO A 641 62.57 19.57 -1.89
CA PRO A 641 63.66 20.12 -2.69
C PRO A 641 64.56 19.03 -3.29
N GLU A 642 65.00 19.22 -4.54
CA GLU A 642 65.90 18.31 -5.22
C GLU A 642 67.29 18.28 -4.56
N LEU A 643 67.80 17.09 -4.27
CA LEU A 643 69.19 16.89 -3.84
C LEU A 643 70.10 16.86 -5.08
N ALA A 644 71.21 17.58 -5.03
CA ALA A 644 72.13 17.74 -6.15
C ALA A 644 72.82 16.40 -6.55
N PRO A 645 73.22 16.21 -7.83
CA PRO A 645 73.77 14.94 -8.29
C PRO A 645 75.21 14.72 -7.81
N GLU A 646 75.49 13.53 -7.25
CA GLU A 646 76.87 13.13 -6.94
C GLU A 646 77.70 12.83 -8.20
N GLU A 647 78.98 13.23 -8.18
CA GLU A 647 79.88 13.16 -9.34
C GLU A 647 80.28 11.72 -9.70
N ARG A 648 80.37 11.43 -11.01
CA ARG A 648 80.85 10.13 -11.52
C ARG A 648 82.38 10.09 -11.57
N ALA A 649 83.00 9.20 -10.79
CA ALA A 649 84.42 8.88 -10.92
C ALA A 649 84.76 8.18 -12.27
N PRO A 650 85.97 8.40 -12.84
CA PRO A 650 86.27 7.99 -14.22
C PRO A 650 86.82 6.56 -14.42
N ARG A 651 86.74 6.14 -15.70
CA ARG A 651 87.11 4.86 -16.34
C ARG A 651 88.49 4.25 -16.01
N GLY A 652 88.55 2.92 -15.92
CA GLY A 652 89.75 2.08 -16.16
C GLY A 652 89.64 1.27 -17.47
N GLU A 653 90.77 0.83 -18.05
CA GLU A 653 90.87 0.35 -19.45
C GLU A 653 91.15 -1.16 -19.69
N LYS A 654 90.57 -1.67 -20.80
CA LYS A 654 91.12 -2.56 -21.87
C LYS A 654 91.32 -4.10 -21.73
N LYS A 655 90.82 -4.78 -22.81
CA LYS A 655 91.31 -6.01 -23.54
C LYS A 655 91.21 -7.40 -22.83
N GLU A 656 91.06 -8.59 -23.46
CA GLU A 656 90.75 -9.16 -24.82
C GLU A 656 90.63 -10.72 -24.63
N SER A 657 90.04 -11.61 -25.47
CA SER A 657 89.05 -11.56 -26.57
C SER A 657 88.57 -12.99 -26.97
N LYS A 658 87.41 -13.12 -27.68
CA LYS A 658 87.00 -14.24 -28.61
C LYS A 658 86.71 -15.66 -28.02
N PRO A 659 86.03 -16.60 -28.76
CA PRO A 659 84.79 -16.46 -29.58
C PRO A 659 83.82 -17.71 -29.61
N ARG A 660 82.58 -17.52 -30.13
CA ARG A 660 81.65 -18.56 -30.71
C ARG A 660 81.12 -19.67 -29.76
N ALA A 661 80.02 -20.39 -30.03
CA ALA A 661 79.25 -20.62 -31.27
C ALA A 661 77.70 -20.67 -31.06
N PRO A 662 76.86 -20.64 -32.13
CA PRO A 662 75.39 -20.54 -32.04
C PRO A 662 74.64 -21.84 -32.43
N ARG A 663 73.33 -21.90 -32.12
CA ARG A 663 72.20 -22.64 -32.77
C ARG A 663 71.05 -22.77 -31.73
N LYS A 664 69.75 -22.80 -32.06
CA LYS A 664 69.02 -22.67 -33.35
C LYS A 664 67.59 -22.15 -33.04
N ARG A 665 66.90 -21.61 -34.05
CA ARG A 665 65.43 -21.40 -34.03
C ARG A 665 64.71 -22.63 -34.63
N ASP A 666 63.39 -22.51 -34.73
CA ASP A 666 62.42 -23.29 -35.50
C ASP A 666 61.76 -24.43 -34.69
N ALA A 667 60.45 -24.70 -34.77
CA ALA A 667 59.29 -23.91 -35.22
C ALA A 667 57.99 -24.63 -34.81
N GLU A 668 56.87 -23.89 -34.76
CA GLU A 668 55.49 -24.33 -35.01
C GLU A 668 54.77 -25.45 -34.19
N LYS A 669 53.49 -25.12 -33.94
CA LYS A 669 52.27 -25.95 -33.98
C LYS A 669 51.57 -26.39 -32.69
N GLU A 670 50.25 -26.29 -32.82
CA GLU A 670 49.19 -26.63 -31.88
C GLU A 670 49.09 -28.14 -31.64
N SER A 671 48.63 -28.54 -30.46
CA SER A 671 47.38 -29.31 -30.26
C SER A 671 47.34 -29.96 -28.86
N GLY A 672 46.13 -30.27 -28.40
CA GLY A 672 45.88 -31.38 -27.48
C GLY A 672 46.16 -31.16 -25.99
N GLU A 673 45.05 -31.06 -25.23
CA GLU A 673 44.78 -31.90 -24.06
C GLU A 673 45.92 -32.22 -23.08
N ALA A 674 45.80 -31.69 -21.86
CA ALA A 674 46.41 -32.28 -20.67
C ALA A 674 45.43 -32.20 -19.50
N GLU A 675 44.90 -33.36 -19.09
CA GLU A 675 44.21 -33.53 -17.82
C GLU A 675 45.13 -33.12 -16.66
N TRP A 676 44.59 -32.45 -15.64
CA TRP A 676 45.27 -32.28 -14.36
C TRP A 676 44.34 -32.71 -13.23
N SER A 677 44.75 -33.77 -12.54
CA SER A 677 44.12 -34.27 -11.33
C SER A 677 44.39 -33.36 -10.13
N GLU A 678 43.58 -33.54 -9.09
CA GLU A 678 43.83 -33.06 -7.72
C GLU A 678 45.28 -33.45 -7.30
N ASP A 679 46.02 -32.63 -6.54
CA ASP A 679 45.77 -32.43 -5.11
C ASP A 679 46.58 -31.25 -4.49
N ALA A 680 46.21 -30.90 -3.25
CA ALA A 680 46.98 -30.14 -2.25
C ALA A 680 47.38 -28.66 -2.51
N GLY A 681 46.72 -27.75 -1.78
CA GLY A 681 47.47 -26.96 -0.80
C GLY A 681 47.24 -25.44 -0.71
N ASN A 682 46.56 -25.06 0.38
CA ASN A 682 46.76 -23.83 1.17
C ASN A 682 46.02 -22.54 0.74
N ASN A 683 44.81 -22.35 1.30
CA ASN A 683 44.03 -21.11 1.20
C ASN A 683 43.87 -20.50 2.62
N PRO A 684 44.44 -19.33 2.93
CA PRO A 684 44.68 -18.87 4.32
C PRO A 684 43.46 -18.25 5.02
N PHE A 685 42.24 -18.68 4.68
CA PHE A 685 40.99 -18.09 5.20
C PHE A 685 40.28 -18.94 6.28
N ALA A 686 40.79 -20.14 6.58
CA ALA A 686 40.14 -21.09 7.50
C ALA A 686 40.48 -20.91 8.99
N ASP A 687 41.57 -20.21 9.33
CA ASP A 687 42.04 -20.05 10.73
C ASP A 687 41.46 -18.81 11.45
N LEU A 688 40.61 -18.01 10.80
CA LEU A 688 40.09 -16.75 11.35
C LEU A 688 38.67 -16.84 11.96
N LEU A 689 38.15 -18.06 12.15
CA LEU A 689 36.77 -18.31 12.60
C LEU A 689 36.64 -19.27 13.80
N LYS A 690 37.72 -19.53 14.55
CA LYS A 690 37.70 -20.42 15.73
C LYS A 690 37.49 -19.73 17.09
N ASP A 691 37.69 -18.42 17.20
CA ASP A 691 37.73 -17.70 18.49
C ASP A 691 36.50 -16.84 18.80
N LEU A 692 35.29 -17.39 18.64
CA LEU A 692 34.04 -16.75 19.11
C LEU A 692 33.10 -17.73 19.83
N GLU A 693 33.57 -18.28 20.96
CA GLU A 693 32.67 -18.86 21.98
C GLU A 693 31.80 -17.76 22.61
N VAL A 694 30.49 -17.78 22.35
CA VAL A 694 29.52 -17.05 23.18
C VAL A 694 28.86 -18.04 24.14
N LYS A 695 29.12 -17.86 25.44
CA LYS A 695 28.57 -18.71 26.51
C LYS A 695 27.13 -18.33 26.85
N LYS A 696 26.22 -19.31 26.67
CA LYS A 696 24.86 -19.46 27.23
C LYS A 696 23.84 -18.35 26.97
#